data_AF-A0AAN6RWR5-F1
#
_entry.id   AF-A0AAN6RWR5-F1
#
_cell.length_a   1.000
_cell.length_b   1.000
_cell.length_c   1.000
_cell.angle_alpha   90.00
_cell.angle_beta   90.00
_cell.angle_gamma   90.00
#
_symmetry.space_group_name_H-M   'P 1'
#
loop_
_entity.id
_entity.type
_entity.pdbx_description
1 polymer ?
#
loop_
_entity_poly.entity_id
_entity_poly.type
_entity_poly.pdbx_seq_one_letter_code
_entity_poly.pdbx_strand_id
1 'polypeptide(L)'
;MGAFVSSENCAARHGIIVNCTVGRSENGSTVLSLGDVSPGEFAGDPDIAGAGVLGAFLCVTAASLLLALFSTGWWTLKNVGAWTKLSRQEKALKHWQLSIAGITEALITTCSDQQVFTGGAYAITLRYAKACSVSAYHYNIVANILLVTCATHLMAITTARHYWEQPLVGCLRIIVTTLVFVITGLLLAKQGSGSLGFPTEVPRDEDQYSPMLLPAACFQTTDSGIDKEISNAFKSGSADAFFTGQIHGWANYLIMFMFYVVAVCISLGRVIRRGRDKKGKRRAFVLWLRKVFPFFFGIKKLFYMVFALYLFAGIALSAWTVVIAGIYVFQLRRWVDQSNWMQKSSNGHNPENDPSTFGQLVPLLLMSLTLFTFLQIISQRFSARHKRARRLEYNALRNASNPNHPDHRRSDSDWRFPPPSSDTRYSTVSLVHGPPGDERPQFQDGDGLYDPHLTDKQQLKTDPVVVGVTAVENPSPIEIPIDDPPAPVPISRAKQQQEDLLPLSLPPPVVLADPTPTPDHPTNILPAVPTQEDTPQQPHPPSSSSPNPKPTLLERIARVRGEKRRKRRGGSDEAEASVQDTDTEGCRSTMSLPMPEFVHQNEGGRASAMSLPAPGLGTGAGARGRGEGSAVWGSGEWLAMGRSDSPAPVGEDEGQEGRRGG
;
A
#
# COMPACT_ATOMS: atom_id res chain seq x y z
N MET A 1 -14.67 -6.33 18.78
CA MET A 1 -13.29 -5.82 19.01
C MET A 1 -13.25 -4.34 18.63
N GLY A 2 -13.39 -3.45 19.62
CA GLY A 2 -13.63 -2.02 19.39
C GLY A 2 -12.41 -1.32 18.80
N ALA A 3 -12.63 -0.65 17.66
CA ALA A 3 -11.62 -0.01 16.80
C ALA A 3 -11.23 1.42 17.21
N PHE A 4 -11.70 1.88 18.35
CA PHE A 4 -11.78 3.30 18.68
C PHE A 4 -11.07 3.54 19.98
N VAL A 5 -10.26 4.59 20.03
CA VAL A 5 -9.54 4.94 21.25
C VAL A 5 -9.88 6.38 21.57
N SER A 6 -11.03 6.56 22.22
CA SER A 6 -11.39 7.80 22.88
C SER A 6 -10.61 7.92 24.20
N SER A 7 -10.50 9.13 24.73
CA SER A 7 -9.95 9.37 26.07
C SER A 7 -10.62 8.50 27.14
N GLU A 8 -11.95 8.35 27.06
CA GLU A 8 -12.74 7.46 27.93
C GLU A 8 -12.30 6.00 27.80
N ASN A 9 -12.07 5.51 26.57
CA ASN A 9 -11.63 4.15 26.34
C ASN A 9 -10.17 3.92 26.79
N CYS A 10 -9.30 4.93 26.67
CA CYS A 10 -7.96 4.90 27.24
C CYS A 10 -7.98 4.71 28.75
N ALA A 11 -8.81 5.50 29.44
CA ALA A 11 -8.96 5.38 30.88
C ALA A 11 -9.55 4.00 31.26
N ALA A 12 -10.61 3.57 30.57
CA ALA A 12 -11.32 2.33 30.90
C ALA A 12 -10.53 1.04 30.60
N ARG A 13 -9.78 0.98 29.49
CA ARG A 13 -9.08 -0.25 29.07
C ARG A 13 -7.60 -0.27 29.41
N HIS A 14 -6.94 0.87 29.35
CA HIS A 14 -5.49 0.96 29.52
C HIS A 14 -5.10 1.61 30.85
N GLY A 15 -6.05 2.17 31.60
CA GLY A 15 -5.76 2.93 32.82
C GLY A 15 -4.99 4.23 32.54
N ILE A 16 -4.99 4.70 31.28
CA ILE A 16 -4.27 5.90 30.86
C ILE A 16 -5.26 7.05 30.79
N ILE A 17 -5.11 8.03 31.68
CA ILE A 17 -5.89 9.27 31.64
C ILE A 17 -5.20 10.22 30.67
N VAL A 18 -5.86 10.52 29.56
CA VAL A 18 -5.32 11.40 28.52
C VAL A 18 -5.63 12.85 28.88
N ASN A 19 -4.61 13.68 29.06
CA ASN A 19 -4.80 15.11 29.30
C ASN A 19 -5.10 15.85 27.98
N CYS A 20 -6.34 16.30 27.82
CA CYS A 20 -6.83 17.02 26.64
C CYS A 20 -6.99 18.53 26.89
N THR A 21 -6.41 19.06 27.97
CA THR A 21 -6.55 20.47 28.32
C THR A 21 -5.63 21.37 27.51
N VAL A 22 -6.06 22.61 27.26
CA VAL A 22 -5.22 23.64 26.63
C VAL A 22 -4.96 24.71 27.69
N GLY A 23 -3.75 24.68 28.26
CA GLY A 23 -3.31 25.66 29.25
C GLY A 23 -3.04 27.00 28.56
N ARG A 24 -3.80 28.03 28.91
CA ARG A 24 -3.60 29.40 28.42
C ARG A 24 -3.03 30.28 29.53
N SER A 25 -2.24 31.28 29.14
CA SER A 25 -1.82 32.35 30.02
C SER A 25 -3.04 33.10 30.59
N GLU A 26 -2.86 33.82 31.69
CA GLU A 26 -3.90 34.63 32.33
C GLU A 26 -4.55 35.61 31.33
N ASN A 27 -3.77 36.12 30.37
CA ASN A 27 -4.25 37.02 29.32
C ASN A 27 -5.06 36.30 28.23
N GLY A 28 -5.16 34.98 28.27
CA GLY A 28 -5.85 34.14 27.28
C GLY A 28 -5.20 34.10 25.88
N SER A 29 -4.19 34.93 25.61
CA SER A 29 -3.60 35.11 24.28
C SER A 29 -2.51 34.10 23.94
N THR A 30 -1.74 33.63 24.93
CA THR A 30 -0.66 32.67 24.72
C THR A 30 -1.02 31.31 25.30
N VAL A 31 -0.74 30.24 24.53
CA VAL A 31 -0.88 28.87 25.02
C VAL A 31 0.42 28.48 25.71
N LEU A 32 0.32 28.20 27.01
CA LEU A 32 1.45 27.79 27.85
C LEU A 32 1.67 26.28 27.80
N SER A 33 0.60 25.49 27.64
CA SER A 33 0.68 24.03 27.55
C SER A 33 -0.44 23.42 26.71
N LEU A 34 -0.14 22.29 26.09
CA LEU A 34 -1.08 21.44 25.37
C LEU A 34 -1.06 20.05 26.01
N GLY A 35 -2.06 19.77 26.84
CA GLY A 35 -2.09 18.58 27.68
C GLY A 35 -0.94 18.61 28.68
N ASP A 36 -0.08 17.60 28.60
CA ASP A 36 1.10 17.46 29.47
C ASP A 36 2.39 18.01 28.83
N VAL A 37 2.27 18.73 27.70
CA VAL A 37 3.41 19.18 26.91
C VAL A 37 3.50 20.70 26.88
N SER A 38 4.67 21.24 27.21
CA SER A 38 5.00 22.66 27.05
C SER A 38 5.81 22.91 25.76
N PRO A 39 5.95 24.16 25.29
CA PRO A 39 6.84 24.49 24.18
C PRO A 39 8.27 23.95 24.41
N GLY A 40 8.79 23.20 23.45
CA GLY A 40 10.11 22.55 23.51
C GLY A 40 10.12 21.17 24.16
N GLU A 41 8.98 20.67 24.64
CA GLU A 41 8.86 19.37 25.31
C GLU A 41 8.11 18.32 24.47
N PHE A 42 7.62 18.68 23.28
CA PHE A 42 6.89 17.73 22.43
C PHE A 42 7.81 16.66 21.88
N ALA A 43 7.68 15.43 22.37
CA ALA A 43 8.46 14.29 21.93
C ALA A 43 8.11 13.90 20.48
N GLY A 44 9.07 14.04 19.57
CA GLY A 44 8.94 13.51 18.20
C GLY A 44 8.94 11.99 18.18
N ASP A 45 8.24 11.40 17.21
CA ASP A 45 8.24 9.94 16.96
C ASP A 45 8.93 9.66 15.61
N PRO A 46 10.26 9.53 15.58
CA PRO A 46 11.03 9.31 14.35
C PRO A 46 10.65 8.01 13.64
N ASP A 47 10.05 7.04 14.34
CA ASP A 47 9.62 5.79 13.72
C ASP A 47 8.30 5.96 12.93
N ILE A 48 7.54 7.01 13.21
CA ILE A 48 6.29 7.36 12.53
C ILE A 48 6.49 8.49 11.51
N ALA A 49 7.05 9.60 11.97
CA ALA A 49 7.20 10.84 11.20
C ALA A 49 8.64 11.07 10.69
N GLY A 50 9.50 10.06 10.84
CA GLY A 50 10.88 10.13 10.39
C GLY A 50 11.04 10.40 8.90
N ALA A 51 12.00 11.24 8.55
CA ALA A 51 12.35 11.55 7.16
C ALA A 51 12.70 10.28 6.36
N GLY A 52 13.38 9.31 6.99
CA GLY A 52 13.74 8.05 6.36
C GLY A 52 12.54 7.18 6.00
N VAL A 53 11.55 7.07 6.91
CA VAL A 53 10.30 6.34 6.65
C VAL A 53 9.56 6.96 5.47
N LEU A 54 9.37 8.29 5.50
CA LEU A 54 8.65 9.01 4.46
C LEU A 54 9.36 8.94 3.11
N GLY A 55 10.67 9.17 3.11
CA GLY A 55 11.52 9.01 1.94
C GLY A 55 11.36 7.61 1.35
N ALA A 56 11.38 6.57 2.19
CA ALA A 56 11.24 5.20 1.72
C ALA A 56 9.89 4.92 1.04
N PHE A 57 8.77 5.31 1.67
CA PHE A 57 7.44 5.15 1.08
C PHE A 57 7.30 5.92 -0.24
N LEU A 58 7.74 7.17 -0.27
CA LEU A 58 7.62 8.02 -1.45
C LEU A 58 8.53 7.55 -2.59
N CYS A 59 9.78 7.16 -2.31
CA CYS A 59 10.70 6.64 -3.32
C CYS A 59 10.19 5.33 -3.95
N VAL A 60 9.73 4.37 -3.14
CA VAL A 60 9.15 3.11 -3.67
C VAL A 60 7.92 3.38 -4.52
N THR A 61 7.06 4.30 -4.07
CA THR A 61 5.84 4.68 -4.81
C THR A 61 6.18 5.37 -6.14
N ALA A 62 7.10 6.33 -6.11
CA ALA A 62 7.55 7.06 -7.30
C ALA A 62 8.20 6.13 -8.32
N ALA A 63 9.07 5.21 -7.89
CA ALA A 63 9.65 4.20 -8.76
C ALA A 63 8.55 3.32 -9.40
N SER A 64 7.58 2.87 -8.60
CA SER A 64 6.45 2.07 -9.09
C SER A 64 5.58 2.86 -10.10
N LEU A 65 5.34 4.16 -9.86
CA LEU A 65 4.64 5.06 -10.79
C LEU A 65 5.36 5.21 -12.13
N LEU A 66 6.67 5.41 -12.12
CA LEU A 66 7.46 5.50 -13.35
C LEU A 66 7.42 4.20 -14.15
N LEU A 67 7.54 3.06 -13.47
CA LEU A 67 7.43 1.73 -14.06
C LEU A 67 6.03 1.48 -14.65
N ALA A 68 4.99 1.91 -13.95
CA ALA A 68 3.60 1.81 -14.38
C ALA A 68 3.30 2.64 -15.64
N LEU A 69 3.79 3.89 -15.67
CA LEU A 69 3.71 4.77 -16.83
C LEU A 69 4.43 4.18 -18.03
N PHE A 70 5.66 3.70 -17.85
CA PHE A 70 6.42 3.07 -18.91
C PHE A 70 5.72 1.82 -19.47
N SER A 71 5.28 0.91 -18.59
CA SER A 71 4.58 -0.32 -18.98
C SER A 71 3.26 -0.05 -19.72
N THR A 72 2.49 0.93 -19.24
CA THR A 72 1.19 1.30 -19.81
C THR A 72 1.33 2.07 -21.12
N GLY A 73 2.28 3.01 -21.19
CA GLY A 73 2.61 3.75 -22.41
C GLY A 73 3.08 2.80 -23.52
N TRP A 74 3.99 1.88 -23.18
CA TRP A 74 4.46 0.85 -24.12
C TRP A 74 3.33 -0.04 -24.63
N TRP A 75 2.43 -0.47 -23.74
CA TRP A 75 1.26 -1.26 -24.13
C TRP A 75 0.30 -0.48 -25.02
N THR A 76 0.02 0.77 -24.67
CA THR A 76 -0.90 1.62 -25.44
C THR A 76 -0.37 1.87 -26.84
N LEU A 77 0.92 2.24 -26.96
CA LEU A 77 1.58 2.44 -28.24
C LEU A 77 1.48 1.20 -29.14
N LYS A 78 1.66 0.00 -28.56
CA LYS A 78 1.59 -1.28 -29.30
C LYS A 78 0.18 -1.69 -29.73
N ASN A 79 -0.86 -1.40 -28.94
CA ASN A 79 -2.22 -1.91 -29.19
C ASN A 79 -3.14 -0.87 -29.84
N VAL A 80 -2.89 0.41 -29.62
CA VAL A 80 -3.69 1.53 -30.16
C VAL A 80 -3.01 2.17 -31.38
N GLY A 81 -1.67 2.24 -31.38
CA GLY A 81 -0.91 2.86 -32.45
C GLY A 81 -1.01 2.12 -33.78
N ALA A 82 -0.91 2.85 -34.90
CA ALA A 82 -0.93 2.35 -36.28
C ALA A 82 0.27 1.45 -36.66
N TRP A 83 1.11 1.05 -35.69
CA TRP A 83 2.25 0.13 -35.84
C TRP A 83 1.80 -1.33 -36.04
N THR A 84 0.63 -1.54 -36.65
CA THR A 84 -0.03 -2.82 -36.84
C THR A 84 0.52 -3.65 -38.01
N LYS A 85 1.53 -3.17 -38.73
CA LYS A 85 2.18 -3.93 -39.81
C LYS A 85 3.58 -4.47 -39.46
N LEU A 86 3.88 -4.70 -38.18
CA LEU A 86 5.11 -5.43 -37.85
C LEU A 86 5.09 -6.84 -38.47
N SER A 87 6.15 -7.13 -39.22
CA SER A 87 6.38 -8.36 -39.99
C SER A 87 6.27 -9.60 -39.09
N ARG A 88 5.92 -10.77 -39.68
CA ARG A 88 5.95 -12.07 -38.97
C ARG A 88 7.34 -12.36 -38.38
N GLN A 89 8.42 -11.88 -39.01
CA GLN A 89 9.79 -12.02 -38.47
C GLN A 89 10.00 -11.18 -37.22
N GLU A 90 9.51 -9.94 -37.19
CA GLU A 90 9.57 -9.11 -35.98
C GLU A 90 8.75 -9.72 -34.84
N LYS A 91 7.70 -10.49 -35.12
CA LYS A 91 6.94 -11.23 -34.08
C LYS A 91 7.80 -12.28 -33.37
N ALA A 92 8.75 -12.92 -34.06
CA ALA A 92 9.68 -13.88 -33.46
C ALA A 92 10.73 -13.20 -32.57
N LEU A 93 11.31 -12.08 -33.02
CA LEU A 93 12.16 -11.21 -32.20
C LEU A 93 11.40 -10.60 -31.01
N LYS A 94 10.08 -10.35 -31.17
CA LYS A 94 9.18 -9.83 -30.11
C LYS A 94 8.98 -10.76 -28.92
N HIS A 95 9.35 -12.04 -29.00
CA HIS A 95 9.35 -12.91 -27.82
C HIS A 95 10.26 -12.32 -26.71
N TRP A 96 11.28 -11.53 -27.07
CA TRP A 96 12.14 -10.83 -26.12
C TRP A 96 11.43 -9.67 -25.38
N GLN A 97 10.56 -8.92 -26.07
CA GLN A 97 9.83 -7.79 -25.47
C GLN A 97 8.77 -8.21 -24.43
N LEU A 98 8.29 -9.45 -24.47
CA LEU A 98 7.46 -9.99 -23.38
C LEU A 98 8.24 -10.09 -22.05
N SER A 99 9.59 -10.07 -22.09
CA SER A 99 10.41 -10.16 -20.88
C SER A 99 10.43 -8.85 -20.09
N ILE A 100 10.55 -7.69 -20.75
CA ILE A 100 10.67 -6.40 -20.04
C ILE A 100 9.36 -6.07 -19.32
N ALA A 101 8.21 -6.19 -20.00
CA ALA A 101 6.92 -5.96 -19.36
C ALA A 101 6.69 -6.90 -18.17
N GLY A 102 7.13 -8.17 -18.28
CA GLY A 102 7.06 -9.11 -17.16
C GLY A 102 7.95 -8.72 -15.97
N ILE A 103 9.15 -8.19 -16.23
CA ILE A 103 10.05 -7.68 -15.18
C ILE A 103 9.42 -6.44 -14.51
N THR A 104 8.97 -5.47 -15.30
CA THR A 104 8.32 -4.26 -14.79
C THR A 104 7.07 -4.57 -13.97
N GLU A 105 6.22 -5.48 -14.44
CA GLU A 105 5.03 -5.92 -13.69
C GLU A 105 5.39 -6.64 -12.38
N ALA A 106 6.43 -7.47 -12.39
CA ALA A 106 6.92 -8.13 -11.17
C ALA A 106 7.42 -7.10 -10.14
N LEU A 107 8.14 -6.07 -10.58
CA LEU A 107 8.64 -5.02 -9.69
C LEU A 107 7.53 -4.16 -9.09
N ILE A 108 6.59 -3.70 -9.92
CA ILE A 108 5.43 -2.94 -9.44
C ILE A 108 4.70 -3.76 -8.36
N THR A 109 4.54 -5.07 -8.59
CA THR A 109 3.90 -5.98 -7.64
C THR A 109 4.71 -6.13 -6.35
N THR A 110 6.03 -6.29 -6.42
CA THR A 110 6.90 -6.38 -5.24
C THR A 110 6.89 -5.08 -4.42
N CYS A 111 7.00 -3.93 -5.08
CA CYS A 111 6.91 -2.61 -4.43
C CYS A 111 5.57 -2.44 -3.70
N SER A 112 4.49 -2.88 -4.35
CA SER A 112 3.15 -2.93 -3.75
C SER A 112 3.16 -3.79 -2.49
N ASP A 113 3.59 -5.06 -2.59
CA ASP A 113 3.55 -6.00 -1.47
C ASP A 113 4.27 -5.44 -0.24
N GLN A 114 5.46 -4.87 -0.42
CA GLN A 114 6.19 -4.23 0.66
C GLN A 114 5.41 -3.10 1.32
N GLN A 115 4.82 -2.20 0.54
CA GLN A 115 4.02 -1.12 1.12
C GLN A 115 2.79 -1.62 1.86
N VAL A 116 2.14 -2.72 1.43
CA VAL A 116 0.99 -3.27 2.17
C VAL A 116 1.43 -3.82 3.52
N PHE A 117 2.57 -4.51 3.57
CA PHE A 117 3.05 -5.07 4.83
C PHE A 117 3.55 -3.97 5.76
N THR A 118 4.33 -3.03 5.24
CA THR A 118 4.83 -1.90 6.04
C THR A 118 3.68 -1.00 6.48
N GLY A 119 2.79 -0.58 5.57
CA GLY A 119 1.61 0.20 5.90
C GLY A 119 0.66 -0.54 6.85
N GLY A 120 0.44 -1.83 6.62
CA GLY A 120 -0.35 -2.68 7.53
C GLY A 120 0.25 -2.74 8.93
N ALA A 121 1.57 -2.86 9.05
CA ALA A 121 2.26 -2.81 10.33
C ALA A 121 2.05 -1.46 11.02
N TYR A 122 2.20 -0.33 10.31
CA TYR A 122 1.89 1.00 10.85
C TYR A 122 0.44 1.10 11.35
N ALA A 123 -0.52 0.60 10.57
CA ALA A 123 -1.92 0.64 10.92
C ALA A 123 -2.22 -0.20 12.19
N ILE A 124 -1.57 -1.35 12.33
CA ILE A 124 -1.67 -2.21 13.52
C ILE A 124 -1.00 -1.54 14.73
N THR A 125 0.23 -1.02 14.57
CA THR A 125 0.98 -0.36 15.65
C THR A 125 0.25 0.88 16.17
N LEU A 126 -0.27 1.72 15.27
CA LEU A 126 -1.09 2.88 15.62
C LEU A 126 -2.29 2.47 16.47
N ARG A 127 -2.92 1.35 16.12
CA ARG A 127 -4.17 0.89 16.73
C ARG A 127 -3.99 0.13 18.04
N TYR A 128 -2.92 -0.65 18.19
CA TYR A 128 -2.75 -1.54 19.33
C TYR A 128 -1.60 -1.14 20.26
N ALA A 129 -0.53 -0.56 19.74
CA ALA A 129 0.65 -0.23 20.53
C ALA A 129 0.67 1.23 20.99
N LYS A 130 0.24 2.17 20.12
CA LYS A 130 0.37 3.62 20.36
C LYS A 130 -0.98 4.35 20.49
N ALA A 131 -2.06 3.62 20.68
CA ALA A 131 -3.40 4.16 20.47
C ALA A 131 -3.79 5.33 21.39
N CYS A 132 -3.33 5.31 22.65
CA CYS A 132 -3.60 6.36 23.65
C CYS A 132 -2.58 7.48 23.69
N SER A 133 -1.38 7.27 23.13
CA SER A 133 -0.25 8.19 23.24
C SER A 133 0.12 8.85 21.92
N VAL A 134 -0.43 8.39 20.79
CA VAL A 134 -0.15 8.99 19.48
C VAL A 134 -0.79 10.38 19.40
N SER A 135 -0.02 11.40 19.04
CA SER A 135 -0.55 12.74 18.81
C SER A 135 -1.38 12.80 17.52
N ALA A 136 -2.27 13.79 17.40
CA ALA A 136 -3.04 14.01 16.18
C ALA A 136 -2.13 14.29 14.96
N TYR A 137 -0.99 14.95 15.17
CA TYR A 137 0.05 15.16 14.16
C TYR A 137 0.59 13.83 13.60
N HIS A 138 1.07 12.93 14.47
CA HIS A 138 1.59 11.62 14.04
C HIS A 138 0.48 10.77 13.40
N TYR A 139 -0.74 10.86 13.93
CA TYR A 139 -1.91 10.19 13.36
C TYR A 139 -2.21 10.67 11.92
N ASN A 140 -2.18 11.99 11.66
CA ASN A 140 -2.36 12.56 10.32
C ASN A 140 -1.28 12.10 9.35
N ILE A 141 -0.02 12.01 9.80
CA ILE A 141 1.08 11.49 8.98
C ILE A 141 0.81 10.03 8.60
N VAL A 142 0.51 9.16 9.57
CA VAL A 142 0.23 7.74 9.30
C VAL A 142 -0.96 7.58 8.36
N ALA A 143 -2.06 8.32 8.58
CA ALA A 143 -3.23 8.26 7.72
C ALA A 143 -2.90 8.59 6.26
N ASN A 144 -2.06 9.61 6.02
CA ASN A 144 -1.62 9.99 4.67
C ASN A 144 -0.61 8.99 4.07
N ILE A 145 0.29 8.41 4.85
CA ILE A 145 1.17 7.31 4.39
C ILE A 145 0.34 6.07 3.99
N LEU A 146 -0.73 5.78 4.73
CA LEU A 146 -1.65 4.71 4.39
C LEU A 146 -2.45 5.00 3.11
N LEU A 147 -2.77 6.27 2.83
CA LEU A 147 -3.32 6.68 1.54
C LEU A 147 -2.33 6.46 0.39
N VAL A 148 -1.07 6.84 0.58
CA VAL A 148 0.02 6.55 -0.38
C VAL A 148 0.13 5.03 -0.63
N THR A 149 0.06 4.24 0.44
CA THR A 149 0.04 2.77 0.35
C THR A 149 -1.14 2.29 -0.51
N CYS A 150 -2.37 2.71 -0.19
CA CYS A 150 -3.56 2.39 -0.96
C CYS A 150 -3.43 2.76 -2.44
N ALA A 151 -2.81 3.91 -2.75
CA ALA A 151 -2.59 4.37 -4.12
C ALA A 151 -1.60 3.47 -4.87
N THR A 152 -0.50 3.06 -4.24
CA THR A 152 0.46 2.12 -4.83
C THR A 152 -0.20 0.79 -5.16
N HIS A 153 -1.06 0.28 -4.26
CA HIS A 153 -1.80 -0.96 -4.50
C HIS A 153 -2.82 -0.85 -5.63
N LEU A 154 -3.53 0.27 -5.69
CA LEU A 154 -4.44 0.58 -6.78
C LEU A 154 -3.73 0.60 -8.13
N MET A 155 -2.56 1.22 -8.18
CA MET A 155 -1.72 1.22 -9.37
C MET A 155 -1.23 -0.20 -9.73
N ALA A 156 -0.81 -1.00 -8.75
CA ALA A 156 -0.33 -2.36 -9.02
C ALA A 156 -1.44 -3.25 -9.59
N ILE A 157 -2.63 -3.26 -8.99
CA ILE A 157 -3.74 -4.11 -9.48
C ILE A 157 -4.26 -3.67 -10.86
N THR A 158 -4.24 -2.37 -11.15
CA THR A 158 -4.70 -1.82 -12.44
C THR A 158 -3.75 -2.20 -13.57
N THR A 159 -2.44 -2.04 -13.34
CA THR A 159 -1.39 -2.17 -14.36
C THR A 159 -0.84 -3.60 -14.51
N ALA A 160 -0.74 -4.39 -13.44
CA ALA A 160 -0.19 -5.74 -13.49
C ALA A 160 -1.12 -6.68 -14.28
N ARG A 161 -0.67 -7.16 -15.44
CA ARG A 161 -1.41 -8.15 -16.21
C ARG A 161 -1.27 -9.52 -15.59
N HIS A 162 -0.14 -9.83 -15.00
CA HIS A 162 0.16 -11.14 -14.41
C HIS A 162 -0.13 -11.21 -12.90
N TYR A 163 -0.95 -10.30 -12.37
CA TYR A 163 -1.33 -10.28 -10.95
C TYR A 163 -1.86 -11.62 -10.41
N TRP A 164 -2.58 -12.37 -11.26
CA TRP A 164 -3.20 -13.66 -10.94
C TRP A 164 -2.47 -14.87 -11.55
N GLU A 165 -1.17 -14.75 -11.85
CA GLU A 165 -0.39 -15.90 -12.31
C GLU A 165 -0.41 -17.03 -11.27
N GLN A 166 -0.36 -16.66 -9.99
CA GLN A 166 -0.57 -17.55 -8.85
C GLN A 166 -1.85 -17.13 -8.12
N PRO A 167 -2.99 -17.83 -8.33
CA PRO A 167 -4.29 -17.36 -7.86
C PRO A 167 -4.40 -17.27 -6.34
N LEU A 168 -3.70 -18.14 -5.60
CA LEU A 168 -3.68 -18.10 -4.14
C LEU A 168 -2.96 -16.83 -3.63
N VAL A 169 -1.79 -16.52 -4.19
CA VAL A 169 -1.05 -15.30 -3.83
C VAL A 169 -1.82 -14.05 -4.25
N GLY A 170 -2.42 -14.05 -5.44
CA GLY A 170 -3.29 -12.96 -5.89
C GLY A 170 -4.47 -12.74 -4.95
N CYS A 171 -5.15 -13.82 -4.53
CA CYS A 171 -6.27 -13.76 -3.58
C CYS A 171 -5.83 -13.19 -2.22
N LEU A 172 -4.72 -13.69 -1.68
CA LEU A 172 -4.16 -13.21 -0.42
C LEU A 172 -3.87 -11.71 -0.49
N ARG A 173 -3.23 -11.23 -1.58
CA ARG A 173 -2.97 -9.80 -1.77
C ARG A 173 -4.26 -8.99 -1.78
N ILE A 174 -5.30 -9.41 -2.51
CA ILE A 174 -6.59 -8.71 -2.51
C ILE A 174 -7.17 -8.62 -1.11
N ILE A 175 -7.13 -9.72 -0.33
CA ILE A 175 -7.65 -9.74 1.05
C ILE A 175 -6.87 -8.74 1.92
N VAL A 176 -5.54 -8.81 1.92
CA VAL A 176 -4.71 -7.95 2.75
C VAL A 176 -4.83 -6.48 2.33
N THR A 177 -4.78 -6.18 1.04
CA THR A 177 -4.99 -4.83 0.51
C THR A 177 -6.38 -4.31 0.88
N THR A 178 -7.44 -5.13 0.77
CA THR A 178 -8.80 -4.74 1.17
C THR A 178 -8.85 -4.42 2.67
N LEU A 179 -8.20 -5.21 3.51
CA LEU A 179 -8.09 -4.94 4.93
C LEU A 179 -7.38 -3.60 5.19
N VAL A 180 -6.29 -3.30 4.47
CA VAL A 180 -5.60 -2.01 4.56
C VAL A 180 -6.53 -0.86 4.14
N PHE A 181 -7.25 -0.97 3.02
CA PHE A 181 -8.24 0.04 2.62
C PHE A 181 -9.29 0.27 3.72
N VAL A 182 -9.85 -0.80 4.29
CA VAL A 182 -10.84 -0.71 5.37
C VAL A 182 -10.27 -0.02 6.60
N ILE A 183 -9.04 -0.34 7.00
CA ILE A 183 -8.38 0.31 8.14
C ILE A 183 -8.08 1.79 7.83
N THR A 184 -7.60 2.12 6.64
CA THR A 184 -7.37 3.52 6.21
C THR A 184 -8.67 4.32 6.24
N GLY A 185 -9.76 3.77 5.70
CA GLY A 185 -11.08 4.40 5.73
C GLY A 185 -11.59 4.59 7.16
N LEU A 186 -11.37 3.61 8.03
CA LEU A 186 -11.66 3.70 9.46
C LEU A 186 -10.90 4.86 10.14
N LEU A 187 -9.61 5.00 9.83
CA LEU A 187 -8.76 6.03 10.42
C LEU A 187 -9.18 7.43 9.97
N LEU A 188 -9.50 7.60 8.68
CA LEU A 188 -9.95 8.88 8.12
C LEU A 188 -11.36 9.25 8.58
N ALA A 189 -12.30 8.29 8.60
CA ALA A 189 -13.67 8.54 9.06
C ALA A 189 -13.70 9.09 10.50
N LYS A 190 -12.72 8.71 11.32
CA LYS A 190 -12.62 9.17 12.71
C LYS A 190 -12.21 10.62 12.88
N GLN A 191 -11.53 11.19 11.89
CA GLN A 191 -11.17 12.60 11.90
C GLN A 191 -12.41 13.51 11.78
N GLY A 192 -13.55 13.00 11.27
CA GLY A 192 -14.77 13.80 11.12
C GLY A 192 -15.64 13.94 12.37
N SER A 193 -15.33 13.23 13.46
CA SER A 193 -16.37 12.84 14.44
C SER A 193 -16.29 13.49 15.82
N GLY A 194 -15.34 14.41 16.03
CA GLY A 194 -15.17 15.12 17.30
C GLY A 194 -15.99 16.42 17.35
N SER A 195 -16.56 16.74 18.52
CA SER A 195 -17.19 18.04 18.77
C SER A 195 -16.20 19.22 18.66
N LEU A 196 -14.93 18.95 18.99
CA LEU A 196 -13.80 19.88 18.82
C LEU A 196 -13.30 19.97 17.37
N GLY A 197 -13.72 19.05 16.50
CA GLY A 197 -13.10 18.81 15.20
C GLY A 197 -11.71 18.17 15.33
N PHE A 198 -11.40 17.18 14.50
CA PHE A 198 -10.03 16.67 14.44
C PHE A 198 -9.18 17.70 13.66
N PRO A 199 -8.00 18.09 14.17
CA PRO A 199 -7.17 19.09 13.50
C PRO A 199 -6.48 18.47 12.28
N THR A 200 -7.14 18.53 11.13
CA THR A 200 -6.61 18.07 9.84
C THR A 200 -6.03 19.19 9.00
N GLU A 201 -6.30 20.45 9.32
CA GLU A 201 -5.73 21.59 8.59
C GLU A 201 -4.25 21.77 8.96
N VAL A 202 -3.43 22.12 7.96
CA VAL A 202 -2.05 22.54 8.20
C VAL A 202 -2.10 23.95 8.80
N PRO A 203 -1.58 24.18 10.01
CA PRO A 203 -1.58 25.50 10.61
C PRO A 203 -0.74 26.45 9.78
N ARG A 204 -1.03 27.75 9.87
CA ARG A 204 -0.25 28.77 9.18
C ARG A 204 1.11 28.91 9.85
N ASP A 205 2.09 29.40 9.11
CA ASP A 205 3.44 29.65 9.64
C ASP A 205 3.42 30.68 10.80
N GLU A 206 2.36 31.49 10.90
CA GLU A 206 2.12 32.48 11.96
C GLU A 206 1.55 31.86 13.25
N ASP A 207 0.94 30.68 13.16
CA ASP A 207 0.26 30.03 14.27
C ASP A 207 1.30 29.46 15.25
N GLN A 208 1.37 30.05 16.44
CA GLN A 208 2.32 29.63 17.47
C GLN A 208 2.01 28.26 18.07
N TYR A 209 0.78 27.76 17.96
CA TYR A 209 0.36 26.48 18.51
C TYR A 209 -0.71 25.83 17.63
N SER A 210 -0.84 24.51 17.75
CA SER A 210 -1.93 23.78 17.11
C SER A 210 -2.42 22.65 18.00
N PRO A 211 -3.75 22.42 18.09
CA PRO A 211 -4.30 21.29 18.81
C PRO A 211 -3.84 19.93 18.24
N MET A 212 -3.19 19.87 17.07
CA MET A 212 -2.65 18.61 16.54
C MET A 212 -1.55 17.98 17.40
N LEU A 213 -0.92 18.76 18.29
CA LEU A 213 0.09 18.26 19.22
C LEU A 213 -0.53 17.46 20.38
N LEU A 214 -1.84 17.62 20.63
CA LEU A 214 -2.55 16.82 21.61
C LEU A 214 -2.68 15.36 21.15
N PRO A 215 -2.83 14.40 22.09
CA PRO A 215 -3.15 13.01 21.78
C PRO A 215 -4.38 12.88 20.87
N ALA A 216 -4.31 12.05 19.84
CA ALA A 216 -5.41 11.82 18.89
C ALA A 216 -6.70 11.35 19.58
N ALA A 217 -6.56 10.65 20.71
CA ALA A 217 -7.67 10.18 21.54
C ALA A 217 -8.55 11.32 22.09
N CYS A 218 -8.02 12.55 22.18
CA CYS A 218 -8.78 13.73 22.59
C CYS A 218 -9.84 14.16 21.58
N PHE A 219 -9.68 13.80 20.30
CA PHE A 219 -10.58 14.19 19.22
C PHE A 219 -11.53 13.07 18.79
N GLN A 220 -11.30 11.84 19.28
CA GLN A 220 -12.09 10.68 18.90
C GLN A 220 -13.22 10.43 19.88
N THR A 221 -14.45 10.37 19.37
CA THR A 221 -15.65 10.03 20.16
C THR A 221 -16.00 8.55 20.02
N THR A 222 -16.58 7.98 21.08
CA THR A 222 -16.98 6.56 21.13
C THR A 222 -18.15 6.27 20.17
N ASP A 223 -18.99 7.27 19.89
CA ASP A 223 -20.29 7.09 19.23
C ASP A 223 -20.28 7.16 17.69
N SER A 224 -19.15 7.47 17.07
CA SER A 224 -19.04 7.61 15.61
C SER A 224 -18.73 6.29 14.91
N GLY A 225 -19.75 5.45 14.72
CA GLY A 225 -19.61 4.28 13.86
C GLY A 225 -19.32 4.67 12.41
N ILE A 226 -18.53 3.85 11.68
CA ILE A 226 -18.31 4.00 10.23
C ILE A 226 -19.65 4.15 9.50
N ASP A 227 -20.66 3.39 9.92
CA ASP A 227 -21.98 3.36 9.30
C ASP A 227 -22.66 4.74 9.34
N LYS A 228 -22.40 5.54 10.37
CA LYS A 228 -22.90 6.91 10.47
C LYS A 228 -22.20 7.81 9.44
N GLU A 229 -20.88 7.75 9.35
CA GLU A 229 -20.11 8.55 8.38
C GLU A 229 -20.41 8.17 6.93
N ILE A 230 -20.47 6.86 6.64
CA ILE A 230 -20.89 6.35 5.34
C ILE A 230 -22.33 6.80 5.03
N SER A 231 -23.26 6.65 5.99
CA SER A 231 -24.62 7.11 5.79
C SER A 231 -24.70 8.62 5.59
N ASN A 232 -23.87 9.42 6.27
CA ASN A 232 -23.85 10.86 6.13
C ASN A 232 -23.29 11.27 4.76
N ALA A 233 -22.22 10.63 4.32
CA ALA A 233 -21.64 10.83 2.99
C ALA A 233 -22.59 10.43 1.85
N PHE A 234 -23.40 9.38 2.03
CA PHE A 234 -24.43 9.01 1.03
C PHE A 234 -25.70 9.86 1.12
N LYS A 235 -26.09 10.34 2.31
CA LYS A 235 -27.28 11.17 2.50
C LYS A 235 -27.08 12.61 2.08
N SER A 236 -25.84 13.11 2.08
CA SER A 236 -25.56 14.49 1.69
C SER A 236 -25.96 14.79 0.24
N GLY A 237 -26.20 13.77 -0.61
CA GLY A 237 -26.97 13.81 -1.87
C GLY A 237 -26.39 14.69 -2.99
N SER A 238 -25.51 15.61 -2.65
CA SER A 238 -24.79 16.53 -3.50
C SER A 238 -23.35 16.07 -3.60
N ALA A 239 -22.88 15.93 -4.84
CA ALA A 239 -21.47 15.67 -5.14
C ALA A 239 -20.55 16.72 -4.48
N ASP A 240 -21.00 17.98 -4.41
CA ASP A 240 -20.20 19.04 -3.80
C ASP A 240 -19.99 18.77 -2.31
N ALA A 241 -21.03 18.49 -1.53
CA ALA A 241 -20.89 18.16 -0.10
C ALA A 241 -20.07 16.88 0.16
N PHE A 242 -20.06 15.96 -0.81
CA PHE A 242 -19.25 14.75 -0.76
C PHE A 242 -17.76 15.03 -1.01
N PHE A 243 -17.42 15.97 -1.90
CA PHE A 243 -16.05 16.32 -2.26
C PHE A 243 -15.46 17.47 -1.43
N THR A 244 -16.28 18.38 -0.90
CA THR A 244 -15.87 19.50 -0.05
C THR A 244 -15.89 19.16 1.44
N GLY A 245 -16.18 17.90 1.79
CA GLY A 245 -16.21 17.43 3.17
C GLY A 245 -14.96 17.86 3.95
N GLN A 246 -15.18 18.30 5.18
CA GLN A 246 -14.22 18.95 6.08
C GLN A 246 -12.92 18.13 6.36
N ILE A 247 -12.91 16.84 6.04
CA ILE A 247 -11.80 15.93 6.33
C ILE A 247 -10.83 15.90 5.14
N HIS A 248 -9.61 16.40 5.34
CA HIS A 248 -8.57 16.36 4.32
C HIS A 248 -8.29 14.90 3.89
N GLY A 249 -8.40 14.63 2.59
CA GLY A 249 -8.11 13.31 2.00
C GLY A 249 -9.28 12.31 2.00
N TRP A 250 -10.40 12.57 2.68
CA TRP A 250 -11.56 11.65 2.69
C TRP A 250 -12.18 11.47 1.30
N ALA A 251 -12.37 12.57 0.56
CA ALA A 251 -12.84 12.54 -0.82
C ALA A 251 -11.91 11.71 -1.73
N ASN A 252 -10.59 11.95 -1.65
CA ASN A 252 -9.58 11.20 -2.40
C ASN A 252 -9.63 9.70 -2.07
N TYR A 253 -9.76 9.36 -0.78
CA TYR A 253 -9.92 7.99 -0.33
C TYR A 253 -11.13 7.31 -0.97
N LEU A 254 -12.31 7.94 -0.94
CA LEU A 254 -13.53 7.34 -1.48
C LEU A 254 -13.46 7.13 -2.99
N ILE A 255 -12.93 8.10 -3.75
CA ILE A 255 -12.71 7.95 -5.20
C ILE A 255 -11.76 6.76 -5.46
N MET A 256 -10.64 6.69 -4.73
CA MET A 256 -9.70 5.57 -4.86
C MET A 256 -10.31 4.23 -4.48
N PHE A 257 -11.08 4.16 -3.41
CA PHE A 257 -11.72 2.92 -2.97
C PHE A 257 -12.75 2.43 -3.99
N MET A 258 -13.56 3.32 -4.57
CA MET A 258 -14.47 2.96 -5.65
C MET A 258 -13.72 2.47 -6.89
N PHE A 259 -12.65 3.16 -7.29
CA PHE A 259 -11.81 2.74 -8.40
C PHE A 259 -11.12 1.39 -8.13
N TYR A 260 -10.73 1.14 -6.87
CA TYR A 260 -10.15 -0.13 -6.42
C TYR A 260 -11.14 -1.27 -6.61
N VAL A 261 -12.39 -1.12 -6.17
CA VAL A 261 -13.44 -2.15 -6.37
C VAL A 261 -13.63 -2.45 -7.85
N VAL A 262 -13.70 -1.41 -8.70
CA VAL A 262 -13.78 -1.58 -10.16
C VAL A 262 -12.55 -2.32 -10.69
N ALA A 263 -11.36 -2.00 -10.21
CA ALA A 263 -10.12 -2.65 -10.62
C ALA A 263 -10.06 -4.12 -10.21
N VAL A 264 -10.51 -4.47 -9.00
CA VAL A 264 -10.64 -5.86 -8.54
C VAL A 264 -11.59 -6.63 -9.45
N CYS A 265 -12.78 -6.07 -9.74
CA CYS A 265 -13.76 -6.68 -10.64
C CYS A 265 -13.20 -6.93 -12.06
N ILE A 266 -12.52 -5.93 -12.64
CA ILE A 266 -11.87 -6.07 -13.95
C ILE A 266 -10.78 -7.14 -13.89
N SER A 267 -9.97 -7.15 -12.84
CA SER A 267 -8.88 -8.11 -12.64
C SER A 267 -9.41 -9.54 -12.54
N LEU A 268 -10.46 -9.78 -11.74
CA LEU A 268 -11.16 -11.07 -11.66
C LEU A 268 -11.76 -11.48 -13.01
N GLY A 269 -12.37 -10.54 -13.74
CA GLY A 269 -12.86 -10.78 -15.09
C GLY A 269 -11.76 -11.24 -16.05
N ARG A 270 -10.54 -10.69 -15.94
CA ARG A 270 -9.37 -11.15 -16.71
C ARG A 270 -9.00 -12.59 -16.36
N VAL A 271 -9.08 -12.99 -15.09
CA VAL A 271 -8.81 -14.37 -14.65
C VAL A 271 -9.82 -15.35 -15.25
N ILE A 272 -11.11 -15.05 -15.11
CA ILE A 272 -12.18 -15.89 -15.67
C ILE A 272 -11.98 -16.04 -17.18
N ARG A 273 -11.62 -14.94 -17.87
CA ARG A 273 -11.33 -14.97 -19.32
C ARG A 273 -10.07 -15.77 -19.69
N ARG A 274 -9.08 -15.84 -18.79
CA ARG A 274 -7.84 -16.61 -18.96
C ARG A 274 -7.94 -18.06 -18.49
N GLY A 275 -8.98 -18.41 -17.74
CA GLY A 275 -9.23 -19.73 -17.18
C GLY A 275 -8.87 -20.86 -18.15
N ARG A 276 -8.00 -21.75 -17.67
CA ARG A 276 -7.25 -22.76 -18.43
C ARG A 276 -8.18 -23.60 -19.30
N ASP A 277 -7.96 -23.51 -20.60
CA ASP A 277 -8.74 -24.13 -21.67
C ASP A 277 -8.49 -25.64 -21.77
N LYS A 278 -8.60 -26.38 -20.66
CA LYS A 278 -8.38 -27.84 -20.66
C LYS A 278 -9.55 -28.60 -21.31
N LYS A 279 -10.72 -27.97 -21.53
CA LYS A 279 -11.93 -28.63 -22.07
C LYS A 279 -12.72 -27.80 -23.11
N GLY A 280 -12.10 -26.79 -23.76
CA GLY A 280 -12.78 -25.99 -24.80
C GLY A 280 -13.94 -25.10 -24.32
N LYS A 281 -14.28 -25.10 -23.02
CA LYS A 281 -15.33 -24.26 -22.43
C LYS A 281 -15.10 -22.76 -22.68
N ARG A 282 -13.85 -22.32 -22.81
CA ARG A 282 -13.53 -20.92 -23.13
C ARG A 282 -13.94 -20.57 -24.55
N ARG A 283 -13.69 -21.46 -25.52
CA ARG A 283 -14.16 -21.25 -26.89
C ARG A 283 -15.68 -21.14 -26.91
N ALA A 284 -16.38 -22.00 -26.15
CA ALA A 284 -17.83 -21.90 -26.00
C ALA A 284 -18.28 -20.58 -25.37
N PHE A 285 -17.65 -20.13 -24.29
CA PHE A 285 -17.96 -18.85 -23.64
C PHE A 285 -17.68 -17.64 -24.54
N VAL A 286 -16.55 -17.62 -25.25
CA VAL A 286 -16.20 -16.53 -26.17
C VAL A 286 -17.14 -16.51 -27.38
N LEU A 287 -17.53 -17.68 -27.90
CA LEU A 287 -18.53 -17.78 -28.95
C LEU A 287 -19.91 -17.33 -28.47
N TRP A 288 -20.32 -17.72 -27.26
CA TRP A 288 -21.54 -17.25 -26.62
C TRP A 288 -21.52 -15.73 -26.44
N LEU A 289 -20.46 -15.17 -25.88
CA LEU A 289 -20.31 -13.73 -25.67
C LEU A 289 -20.33 -12.98 -27.01
N ARG A 290 -19.69 -13.53 -28.05
CA ARG A 290 -19.74 -12.97 -29.41
C ARG A 290 -21.13 -13.02 -30.02
N LYS A 291 -21.93 -14.04 -29.68
CA LYS A 291 -23.32 -14.18 -30.12
C LYS A 291 -24.24 -13.20 -29.39
N VAL A 292 -24.06 -13.00 -28.08
CA VAL A 292 -24.88 -12.08 -27.28
C VAL A 292 -24.53 -10.61 -27.56
N PHE A 293 -23.26 -10.32 -27.81
CA PHE A 293 -22.73 -8.95 -27.93
C PHE A 293 -21.91 -8.74 -29.22
N PRO A 294 -22.49 -8.91 -30.42
CA PRO A 294 -21.74 -8.84 -31.68
C PRO A 294 -21.13 -7.45 -31.94
N PHE A 295 -21.81 -6.38 -31.51
CA PHE A 295 -21.35 -5.00 -31.62
C PHE A 295 -19.99 -4.77 -30.95
N PHE A 296 -19.77 -5.34 -29.75
CA PHE A 296 -18.51 -5.18 -29.00
C PHE A 296 -17.30 -5.78 -29.74
N PHE A 297 -17.50 -6.78 -30.61
CA PHE A 297 -16.42 -7.38 -31.39
C PHE A 297 -16.10 -6.61 -32.68
N GLY A 298 -17.02 -5.78 -33.18
CA GLY A 298 -16.78 -4.88 -34.31
C GLY A 298 -15.85 -3.73 -33.94
N ILE A 299 -15.90 -3.26 -32.69
CA ILE A 299 -15.17 -2.06 -32.24
C ILE A 299 -13.96 -2.42 -31.35
N LYS A 300 -13.13 -3.37 -31.80
CA LYS A 300 -11.90 -3.77 -31.06
C LYS A 300 -11.02 -2.58 -30.70
N LYS A 301 -10.92 -1.58 -31.59
CA LYS A 301 -10.15 -0.35 -31.36
C LYS A 301 -10.71 0.45 -30.17
N LEU A 302 -12.02 0.61 -30.07
CA LEU A 302 -12.66 1.29 -28.94
C LEU A 302 -12.42 0.52 -27.64
N PHE A 303 -12.50 -0.82 -27.65
CA PHE A 303 -12.22 -1.61 -26.45
C PHE A 303 -10.78 -1.38 -25.95
N TYR A 304 -9.79 -1.37 -26.84
CA TYR A 304 -8.41 -1.06 -26.45
C TYR A 304 -8.24 0.38 -25.97
N MET A 305 -8.93 1.34 -26.57
CA MET A 305 -8.94 2.74 -26.14
C MET A 305 -9.54 2.91 -24.75
N VAL A 306 -10.73 2.34 -24.49
CA VAL A 306 -11.39 2.38 -23.17
C VAL A 306 -10.52 1.71 -22.12
N PHE A 307 -9.90 0.59 -22.45
CA PHE A 307 -8.97 -0.08 -21.54
C PHE A 307 -7.71 0.74 -21.28
N ALA A 308 -7.14 1.40 -22.30
CA ALA A 308 -6.03 2.33 -22.13
C ALA A 308 -6.41 3.47 -21.19
N LEU A 309 -7.58 4.09 -21.43
CA LEU A 309 -8.12 5.15 -20.59
C LEU A 309 -8.27 4.70 -19.14
N TYR A 310 -8.81 3.50 -18.90
CA TYR A 310 -8.89 2.90 -17.56
C TYR A 310 -7.51 2.76 -16.89
N LEU A 311 -6.48 2.29 -17.61
CA LEU A 311 -5.13 2.18 -17.06
C LEU A 311 -4.54 3.55 -16.69
N PHE A 312 -4.65 4.53 -17.59
CA PHE A 312 -4.16 5.88 -17.34
C PHE A 312 -4.94 6.58 -16.23
N ALA A 313 -6.26 6.38 -16.13
CA ALA A 313 -7.07 6.91 -15.04
C ALA A 313 -6.61 6.36 -13.67
N GLY A 314 -6.32 5.05 -13.59
CA GLY A 314 -5.81 4.44 -12.36
C GLY A 314 -4.44 4.99 -11.95
N ILE A 315 -3.53 5.17 -12.91
CA ILE A 315 -2.20 5.76 -12.66
C ILE A 315 -2.33 7.23 -12.26
N ALA A 316 -3.14 8.02 -12.96
CA ALA A 316 -3.34 9.44 -12.69
C ALA A 316 -3.95 9.67 -11.29
N LEU A 317 -4.97 8.89 -10.93
CA LEU A 317 -5.60 8.96 -9.61
C LEU A 317 -4.61 8.59 -8.48
N SER A 318 -3.78 7.57 -8.73
CA SER A 318 -2.75 7.15 -7.78
C SER A 318 -1.66 8.23 -7.63
N ALA A 319 -1.16 8.76 -8.75
CA ALA A 319 -0.16 9.84 -8.76
C ALA A 319 -0.66 11.10 -8.05
N TRP A 320 -1.89 11.51 -8.36
CA TRP A 320 -2.55 12.65 -7.71
C TRP A 320 -2.58 12.49 -6.20
N THR A 321 -3.05 11.32 -5.71
CA THR A 321 -3.14 11.07 -4.27
C THR A 321 -1.77 11.07 -3.60
N VAL A 322 -0.77 10.48 -4.24
CA VAL A 322 0.61 10.43 -3.70
C VAL A 322 1.20 11.83 -3.59
N VAL A 323 1.00 12.68 -4.60
CA VAL A 323 1.50 14.06 -4.60
C VAL A 323 0.81 14.88 -3.51
N ILE A 324 -0.53 14.84 -3.43
CA ILE A 324 -1.28 15.61 -2.43
C ILE A 324 -0.95 15.15 -1.00
N ALA A 325 -0.97 13.84 -0.74
CA ALA A 325 -0.62 13.28 0.57
C ALA A 325 0.84 13.59 0.95
N GLY A 326 1.76 13.50 -0.02
CA GLY A 326 3.16 13.85 0.20
C GLY A 326 3.36 15.33 0.56
N ILE A 327 2.77 16.25 -0.22
CA ILE A 327 2.83 17.70 0.05
C ILE A 327 2.27 17.99 1.45
N TYR A 328 1.10 17.45 1.77
CA TYR A 328 0.46 17.64 3.07
C TYR A 328 1.35 17.19 4.22
N VAL A 329 1.95 16.00 4.13
CA VAL A 329 2.86 15.48 5.16
C VAL A 329 4.12 16.35 5.30
N PHE A 330 4.72 16.80 4.19
CA PHE A 330 5.89 17.68 4.26
C PHE A 330 5.56 19.05 4.86
N GLN A 331 4.38 19.60 4.57
CA GLN A 331 3.91 20.85 5.16
C GLN A 331 3.71 20.70 6.67
N LEU A 332 3.05 19.63 7.12
CA LEU A 332 2.90 19.35 8.56
C LEU A 332 4.25 19.24 9.27
N ARG A 333 5.19 18.47 8.71
CA ARG A 333 6.53 18.31 9.30
C ARG A 333 7.28 19.62 9.39
N ARG A 334 7.23 20.42 8.32
CA ARG A 334 7.84 21.74 8.28
C ARG A 334 7.26 22.65 9.36
N TRP A 335 5.94 22.68 9.52
CA TRP A 335 5.31 23.49 10.54
C TRP A 335 5.73 23.06 11.96
N VAL A 336 5.68 21.75 12.26
CA VAL A 336 6.07 21.25 13.59
C VAL A 336 7.54 21.56 13.90
N ASP A 337 8.44 21.41 12.92
CA ASP A 337 9.86 21.76 13.05
C ASP A 337 10.09 23.24 13.37
N GLN A 338 9.28 24.13 12.79
CA GLN A 338 9.36 25.59 12.98
C GLN A 338 8.63 26.09 14.23
N SER A 339 7.66 25.33 14.74
CA SER A 339 6.77 25.73 15.84
C SER A 339 7.46 25.92 17.19
N ASN A 340 8.71 25.46 17.35
CA ASN A 340 9.45 25.37 18.62
C ASN A 340 8.78 24.49 19.69
N TRP A 341 7.71 23.77 19.38
CA TRP A 341 7.11 22.82 20.32
C TRP A 341 7.93 21.55 20.47
N MET A 342 8.57 21.11 19.39
CA MET A 342 9.30 19.86 19.33
C MET A 342 10.57 19.87 20.19
N GLN A 343 10.73 18.81 20.98
CA GLN A 343 11.93 18.56 21.75
C GLN A 343 13.11 18.33 20.81
N LYS A 344 14.07 19.26 20.85
CA LYS A 344 15.31 19.15 20.07
C LYS A 344 16.24 18.17 20.76
N SER A 345 16.93 17.35 19.96
CA SER A 345 18.00 16.48 20.44
C SER A 345 19.16 17.29 21.05
N SER A 346 20.12 16.65 21.72
CA SER A 346 21.31 17.30 22.30
C SER A 346 22.08 18.16 21.29
N ASN A 347 21.96 17.85 20.00
CA ASN A 347 22.60 18.55 18.90
C ASN A 347 21.75 19.73 18.36
N GLY A 348 20.64 20.06 19.01
CA GLY A 348 19.71 21.13 18.58
C GLY A 348 18.86 20.79 17.36
N HIS A 349 18.93 19.56 16.86
CA HIS A 349 18.17 19.10 15.68
C HIS A 349 16.89 18.37 16.07
N ASN A 350 15.90 18.44 15.19
CA ASN A 350 14.67 17.67 15.28
C ASN A 350 14.96 16.16 15.17
N PRO A 351 14.55 15.33 16.15
CA PRO A 351 14.82 13.89 16.14
C PRO A 351 14.17 13.16 14.95
N GLU A 352 13.08 13.67 14.37
CA GLU A 352 12.43 13.09 13.18
C GLU A 352 13.26 13.28 11.90
N ASN A 353 14.26 14.16 11.92
CA ASN A 353 15.18 14.34 10.79
C ASN A 353 16.45 13.47 10.91
N ASP A 354 16.63 12.76 12.03
CA ASP A 354 17.75 11.85 12.22
C ASP A 354 17.43 10.48 11.62
N PRO A 355 18.08 10.04 10.52
CA PRO A 355 17.78 8.77 9.85
C PRO A 355 18.28 7.53 10.61
N SER A 356 18.97 7.71 11.75
CA SER A 356 19.62 6.61 12.47
C SER A 356 18.68 5.76 13.34
N THR A 357 17.41 6.15 13.49
CA THR A 357 16.48 5.40 14.36
C THR A 357 16.10 4.05 13.76
N PHE A 358 15.87 3.07 14.64
CA PHE A 358 15.56 1.70 14.24
C PHE A 358 14.34 1.63 13.30
N GLY A 359 13.26 2.37 13.59
CA GLY A 359 12.07 2.38 12.75
C GLY A 359 12.28 3.02 11.38
N GLN A 360 13.28 3.89 11.21
CA GLN A 360 13.65 4.44 9.90
C GLN A 360 14.54 3.51 9.08
N LEU A 361 15.42 2.74 9.74
CA LEU A 361 16.28 1.78 9.07
C LEU A 361 15.51 0.60 8.45
N VAL A 362 14.44 0.13 9.10
CA VAL A 362 13.67 -1.03 8.61
C VAL A 362 13.08 -0.80 7.21
N PRO A 363 12.33 0.29 6.92
CA PRO A 363 11.87 0.58 5.56
C PRO A 363 13.00 0.74 4.54
N LEU A 364 14.14 1.33 4.92
CA LEU A 364 15.31 1.48 4.04
C LEU A 364 15.95 0.12 3.69
N LEU A 365 16.00 -0.80 4.65
CA LEU A 365 16.46 -2.17 4.41
C LEU A 365 15.47 -2.94 3.52
N LEU A 366 14.16 -2.79 3.73
CA LEU A 366 13.13 -3.39 2.86
C LEU A 366 13.23 -2.87 1.43
N MET A 367 13.51 -1.57 1.24
CA MET A 367 13.83 -1.01 -0.07
C MET A 367 15.05 -1.67 -0.68
N SER A 368 16.13 -1.85 0.08
CA SER A 368 17.33 -2.54 -0.41
C SER A 368 17.01 -3.96 -0.88
N LEU A 369 16.10 -4.68 -0.19
CA LEU A 369 15.60 -5.98 -0.64
C LEU A 369 14.81 -5.92 -1.96
N THR A 370 14.07 -4.83 -2.26
CA THR A 370 13.47 -4.68 -3.61
C THR A 370 14.54 -4.58 -4.69
N LEU A 371 15.62 -3.86 -4.41
CA LEU A 371 16.72 -3.69 -5.34
C LEU A 371 17.43 -5.03 -5.57
N PHE A 372 17.68 -5.79 -4.50
CA PHE A 372 18.26 -7.13 -4.62
C PHE A 372 17.35 -8.09 -5.40
N THR A 373 16.04 -8.12 -5.10
CA THR A 373 15.10 -8.97 -5.83
C THR A 373 14.99 -8.56 -7.30
N PHE A 374 15.06 -7.27 -7.60
CA PHE A 374 15.15 -6.78 -8.97
C PHE A 374 16.39 -7.29 -9.70
N LEU A 375 17.56 -7.13 -9.09
CA LEU A 375 18.83 -7.61 -9.64
C LEU A 375 18.82 -9.14 -9.82
N GLN A 376 18.22 -9.89 -8.91
CA GLN A 376 18.03 -11.34 -9.03
C GLN A 376 17.12 -11.69 -10.21
N ILE A 377 15.99 -11.00 -10.37
CA ILE A 377 15.07 -11.21 -11.50
C ILE A 377 15.80 -10.91 -12.82
N ILE A 378 16.56 -9.82 -12.90
CA ILE A 378 17.37 -9.48 -14.06
C ILE A 378 18.39 -10.59 -14.33
N SER A 379 19.17 -10.97 -13.32
CA SER A 379 20.22 -11.99 -13.42
C SER A 379 19.67 -13.32 -13.92
N GLN A 380 18.58 -13.82 -13.33
CA GLN A 380 17.92 -15.06 -13.78
C GLN A 380 17.48 -14.99 -15.24
N ARG A 381 16.99 -13.82 -15.69
CA ARG A 381 16.58 -13.61 -17.08
C ARG A 381 17.78 -13.57 -18.04
N PHE A 382 18.87 -12.92 -17.66
CA PHE A 382 20.11 -12.95 -18.41
C PHE A 382 20.69 -14.37 -18.49
N SER A 383 20.72 -15.10 -17.39
CA SER A 383 21.17 -16.51 -17.37
C SER A 383 20.29 -17.40 -18.25
N ALA A 384 18.96 -17.24 -18.20
CA ALA A 384 18.04 -17.98 -19.05
C ALA A 384 18.23 -17.65 -20.54
N ARG A 385 18.51 -16.38 -20.87
CA ARG A 385 18.85 -15.96 -22.23
C ARG A 385 20.13 -16.61 -22.72
N HIS A 386 21.17 -16.63 -21.89
CA HIS A 386 22.46 -17.23 -22.24
C HIS A 386 22.32 -18.75 -22.49
N LYS A 387 21.56 -19.45 -21.63
CA LYS A 387 21.25 -20.87 -21.81
C LYS A 387 20.49 -21.14 -23.11
N ARG A 388 19.54 -20.28 -23.50
CA ARG A 388 18.82 -20.41 -24.78
C ARG A 388 19.72 -20.14 -25.98
N ALA A 389 20.58 -19.13 -25.92
CA ALA A 389 21.55 -18.83 -26.98
C ALA A 389 22.48 -20.03 -27.21
N ARG A 390 23.05 -20.60 -26.14
CA ARG A 390 23.89 -21.81 -26.21
C ARG A 390 23.14 -23.02 -26.76
N ARG A 391 21.85 -23.21 -26.42
CA ARG A 391 21.03 -24.30 -26.99
C ARG A 391 20.79 -24.11 -28.48
N LEU A 392 20.56 -22.88 -28.95
CA LEU A 392 20.40 -22.58 -30.38
C LEU A 392 21.70 -22.81 -31.14
N GLU A 393 22.83 -22.37 -30.58
CA GLU A 393 24.16 -22.61 -31.13
C GLU A 393 24.48 -24.10 -31.19
N TYR A 394 24.26 -24.84 -30.10
CA TYR A 394 24.42 -26.29 -30.05
C TYR A 394 23.53 -27.01 -31.08
N ASN A 395 22.27 -26.59 -31.23
CA ASN A 395 21.37 -27.16 -32.24
C ASN A 395 21.81 -26.82 -33.67
N ALA A 396 22.34 -25.62 -33.91
CA ALA A 396 22.88 -25.23 -35.21
C ALA A 396 24.12 -26.05 -35.58
N LEU A 397 25.04 -26.24 -34.62
CA LEU A 397 26.23 -27.09 -34.79
C LEU A 397 25.84 -28.55 -35.00
N ARG A 398 24.88 -29.07 -34.22
CA ARG A 398 24.37 -30.44 -34.38
C ARG A 398 23.78 -30.67 -35.77
N ASN A 399 23.00 -29.72 -36.28
CA ASN A 399 22.42 -29.80 -37.61
C ASN A 399 23.48 -29.70 -38.72
N ALA A 400 24.54 -28.91 -38.53
CA ALA A 400 25.67 -28.85 -39.46
C ALA A 400 26.52 -30.13 -39.43
N SER A 401 26.61 -30.82 -38.29
CA SER A 401 27.45 -32.01 -38.09
C SER A 401 26.80 -33.34 -38.50
N ASN A 402 25.54 -33.36 -38.95
CA ASN A 402 24.86 -34.58 -39.37
C ASN A 402 24.77 -34.67 -40.91
N PRO A 403 25.85 -35.07 -41.62
CA PRO A 403 25.91 -35.14 -43.08
C PRO A 403 25.05 -36.27 -43.67
N ASN A 404 24.53 -37.19 -42.85
CA ASN A 404 23.76 -38.35 -43.28
C ASN A 404 22.25 -38.15 -43.19
N HIS A 405 21.75 -36.90 -43.18
CA HIS A 405 20.36 -36.69 -43.57
C HIS A 405 20.34 -36.59 -45.10
N PRO A 406 20.10 -37.69 -45.84
CA PRO A 406 19.96 -37.61 -47.28
C PRO A 406 18.86 -36.60 -47.55
N ASP A 407 19.23 -35.59 -48.32
CA ASP A 407 18.36 -34.55 -48.83
C ASP A 407 17.40 -35.26 -49.78
N HIS A 408 16.38 -35.95 -49.24
CA HIS A 408 15.21 -36.39 -49.99
C HIS A 408 14.36 -35.16 -50.34
N ARG A 409 14.99 -34.14 -50.92
CA ARG A 409 14.40 -33.25 -51.89
C ARG A 409 14.16 -34.09 -53.15
N ARG A 410 13.18 -34.97 -53.02
CA ARG A 410 12.52 -35.61 -54.16
C ARG A 410 12.02 -34.46 -55.03
N SER A 411 12.69 -34.29 -56.16
CA SER A 411 12.25 -33.48 -57.27
C SER A 411 10.90 -34.02 -57.71
N ASP A 412 9.81 -33.50 -57.15
CA ASP A 412 8.46 -33.69 -57.70
C ASP A 412 8.38 -32.90 -59.01
N SER A 413 8.90 -33.52 -60.06
CA SER A 413 8.32 -33.41 -61.37
C SER A 413 6.87 -33.90 -61.30
N ASP A 414 5.96 -32.98 -61.57
CA ASP A 414 4.89 -33.16 -62.55
C ASP A 414 4.03 -34.43 -62.40
N TRP A 415 2.97 -34.35 -61.58
CA TRP A 415 1.80 -35.21 -61.75
C TRP A 415 0.52 -34.39 -61.59
N ARG A 416 0.04 -33.86 -62.72
CA ARG A 416 -1.39 -33.62 -62.93
C ARG A 416 -2.11 -34.98 -62.92
N PHE A 417 -2.89 -35.26 -61.90
CA PHE A 417 -4.00 -36.21 -62.01
C PHE A 417 -5.32 -35.47 -61.76
N PRO A 418 -6.36 -35.70 -62.58
CA PRO A 418 -7.68 -35.12 -62.39
C PRO A 418 -8.40 -35.82 -61.22
N PRO A 419 -9.42 -35.17 -60.63
CA PRO A 419 -10.15 -35.74 -59.50
C PRO A 419 -11.06 -36.89 -59.95
N PRO A 420 -11.10 -38.03 -59.24
CA PRO A 420 -12.13 -39.02 -59.46
C PRO A 420 -13.43 -38.61 -58.78
N SER A 421 -14.51 -38.72 -59.55
CA SER A 421 -15.90 -38.61 -59.18
C SER A 421 -16.38 -39.77 -58.28
N SER A 422 -17.24 -39.43 -57.33
CA SER A 422 -18.41 -40.18 -56.80
C SER A 422 -18.32 -41.67 -56.43
N ASP A 423 -18.87 -41.94 -55.24
CA ASP A 423 -19.55 -43.18 -54.81
C ASP A 423 -18.74 -44.46 -54.65
N THR A 424 -18.55 -44.88 -53.39
CA THR A 424 -19.10 -46.17 -52.93
C THR A 424 -19.09 -46.34 -51.41
N ARG A 425 -20.12 -47.04 -50.95
CA ARG A 425 -20.48 -47.42 -49.58
C ARG A 425 -19.68 -48.62 -49.06
N TYR A 426 -19.67 -48.74 -47.72
CA TYR A 426 -19.51 -49.92 -46.85
C TYR A 426 -18.37 -50.91 -47.12
N SER A 427 -17.54 -51.17 -46.10
CA SER A 427 -17.48 -52.51 -45.48
C SER A 427 -16.73 -52.52 -44.15
N THR A 428 -17.38 -53.19 -43.21
CA THR A 428 -16.95 -53.63 -41.89
C THR A 428 -15.86 -54.69 -42.02
N VAL A 429 -14.81 -54.64 -41.19
CA VAL A 429 -13.91 -55.79 -40.98
C VAL A 429 -13.72 -55.99 -39.48
N SER A 430 -14.01 -57.22 -39.05
CA SER A 430 -13.87 -57.75 -37.70
C SER A 430 -12.74 -58.79 -37.63
N LEU A 431 -12.28 -59.03 -36.38
CA LEU A 431 -11.41 -60.12 -35.89
C LEU A 431 -9.93 -60.07 -36.32
N VAL A 432 -8.95 -60.37 -35.46
CA VAL A 432 -8.70 -61.69 -34.83
C VAL A 432 -7.92 -61.55 -33.49
N HIS A 433 -8.30 -62.38 -32.51
CA HIS A 433 -7.56 -62.71 -31.28
C HIS A 433 -6.40 -63.70 -31.55
N GLY A 434 -5.27 -63.53 -30.87
CA GLY A 434 -4.17 -64.52 -30.79
C GLY A 434 -3.73 -64.76 -29.33
N PRO A 435 -3.39 -66.00 -28.91
CA PRO A 435 -3.24 -66.42 -27.52
C PRO A 435 -1.78 -66.36 -26.99
N PRO A 436 -1.53 -66.66 -25.69
CA PRO A 436 -0.26 -66.41 -25.01
C PRO A 436 0.66 -67.65 -24.95
N GLY A 437 1.97 -67.39 -24.87
CA GLY A 437 3.01 -68.36 -24.49
C GLY A 437 4.40 -67.77 -24.79
N ASP A 438 5.19 -67.33 -23.82
CA ASP A 438 6.03 -68.01 -22.82
C ASP A 438 7.49 -68.24 -23.28
N GLU A 439 8.39 -67.65 -22.49
CA GLU A 439 9.83 -67.88 -22.24
C GLU A 439 10.84 -68.21 -23.37
N ARG A 440 11.81 -67.30 -23.60
CA ARG A 440 13.24 -67.45 -23.16
C ARG A 440 14.11 -66.23 -23.51
N PRO A 441 15.26 -66.04 -22.84
CA PRO A 441 15.94 -64.74 -22.71
C PRO A 441 16.95 -64.50 -23.82
N GLN A 442 16.99 -63.28 -24.36
CA GLN A 442 18.13 -62.78 -25.11
C GLN A 442 18.66 -61.49 -24.48
N PHE A 443 19.95 -61.56 -24.18
CA PHE A 443 20.90 -60.50 -23.90
C PHE A 443 20.58 -59.21 -24.66
N GLN A 444 20.43 -58.11 -23.92
CA GLN A 444 20.39 -56.75 -24.47
C GLN A 444 21.64 -56.01 -23.98
N ASP A 445 22.59 -55.81 -24.90
CA ASP A 445 23.58 -54.75 -24.80
C ASP A 445 22.85 -53.41 -24.95
N GLY A 446 22.92 -52.60 -23.89
CA GLY A 446 22.20 -51.35 -23.75
C GLY A 446 22.94 -50.17 -24.36
N ASP A 447 22.70 -49.89 -25.64
CA ASP A 447 22.87 -48.56 -26.22
C ASP A 447 21.51 -47.83 -26.21
N GLY A 448 21.26 -47.11 -25.12
CA GLY A 448 20.06 -46.32 -24.90
C GLY A 448 19.99 -45.09 -25.81
N LEU A 449 19.35 -45.26 -26.96
CA LEU A 449 18.86 -44.20 -27.83
C LEU A 449 17.83 -43.33 -27.08
N TYR A 450 18.20 -42.09 -26.77
CA TYR A 450 17.35 -41.13 -26.07
C TYR A 450 16.26 -40.57 -27.01
N ASP A 451 15.00 -40.93 -26.77
CA ASP A 451 13.82 -40.39 -27.46
C ASP A 451 13.44 -39.00 -26.87
N PRO A 452 13.48 -37.89 -27.64
CA PRO A 452 13.24 -36.55 -27.12
C PRO A 452 11.77 -36.11 -27.20
N HIS A 453 10.81 -37.04 -27.18
CA HIS A 453 9.37 -36.71 -27.18
C HIS A 453 8.61 -37.27 -25.96
N LEU A 454 9.14 -37.11 -24.75
CA LEU A 454 8.33 -37.18 -23.53
C LEU A 454 8.11 -35.80 -22.91
N THR A 455 6.84 -35.44 -22.85
CA THR A 455 6.26 -34.22 -22.31
C THR A 455 6.85 -33.74 -21.00
N ASP A 456 7.32 -32.50 -21.03
CA ASP A 456 7.79 -31.70 -19.91
C ASP A 456 6.64 -31.38 -18.94
N LYS A 457 6.36 -32.34 -18.05
CA LYS A 457 5.66 -32.15 -16.78
C LYS A 457 6.46 -32.86 -15.67
N GLN A 458 7.73 -32.51 -15.53
CA GLN A 458 8.39 -32.66 -14.24
C GLN A 458 8.19 -31.36 -13.46
N GLN A 459 7.26 -31.40 -12.51
CA GLN A 459 7.34 -30.57 -11.33
C GLN A 459 8.73 -30.79 -10.73
N LEU A 460 9.50 -29.70 -10.67
CA LEU A 460 10.73 -29.64 -9.88
C LEU A 460 10.33 -29.90 -8.42
N LYS A 461 10.47 -31.16 -7.98
CA LYS A 461 10.45 -31.52 -6.55
C LYS A 461 11.75 -30.93 -5.99
N THR A 462 11.64 -29.77 -5.36
CA THR A 462 12.71 -29.24 -4.53
C THR A 462 12.85 -30.17 -3.35
N ASP A 463 13.89 -31.00 -3.34
CA ASP A 463 14.31 -31.70 -2.14
C ASP A 463 14.72 -30.64 -1.09
N PRO A 464 14.32 -30.80 0.18
CA PRO A 464 14.75 -29.90 1.22
C PRO A 464 16.27 -30.01 1.39
N VAL A 465 16.96 -28.89 1.33
CA VAL A 465 18.34 -28.77 1.79
C VAL A 465 18.33 -29.05 3.29
N VAL A 466 18.76 -30.26 3.66
CA VAL A 466 19.07 -30.61 5.05
C VAL A 466 20.35 -29.86 5.41
N VAL A 467 20.21 -28.74 6.13
CA VAL A 467 21.32 -28.13 6.86
C VAL A 467 21.59 -29.05 8.05
N GLY A 468 22.68 -29.80 7.98
CA GLY A 468 23.16 -30.59 9.11
C GLY A 468 23.53 -29.66 10.26
N VAL A 469 22.70 -29.65 11.31
CA VAL A 469 23.06 -29.09 12.60
C VAL A 469 23.84 -30.18 13.33
N THR A 470 25.16 -30.03 13.41
CA THR A 470 26.00 -30.80 14.34
C THR A 470 25.51 -30.54 15.76
N ALA A 471 25.05 -31.60 16.43
CA ALA A 471 24.72 -31.59 17.84
C ALA A 471 26.00 -31.31 18.65
N VAL A 472 26.00 -30.21 19.39
CA VAL A 472 27.01 -29.92 20.41
C VAL A 472 26.59 -30.64 21.69
N GLU A 473 27.51 -31.43 22.25
CA GLU A 473 27.38 -32.13 23.52
C GLU A 473 26.94 -31.21 24.66
N ASN A 474 25.99 -31.70 25.47
CA ASN A 474 25.56 -31.08 26.73
C ASN A 474 26.73 -31.03 27.73
N PRO A 475 27.10 -29.85 28.26
CA PRO A 475 27.85 -29.80 29.51
C PRO A 475 26.89 -29.90 30.71
N SER A 476 27.32 -30.68 31.69
CA SER A 476 26.68 -30.98 32.97
C SER A 476 26.25 -29.74 33.75
N PRO A 477 25.19 -29.81 34.58
CA PRO A 477 24.72 -28.68 35.37
C PRO A 477 25.70 -28.35 36.51
N ILE A 478 26.11 -27.08 36.56
CA ILE A 478 26.85 -26.50 37.69
C ILE A 478 25.82 -26.10 38.75
N GLU A 479 25.91 -26.72 39.93
CA GLU A 479 25.17 -26.31 41.13
C GLU A 479 25.67 -24.95 41.60
N ILE A 480 24.76 -23.97 41.70
CA ILE A 480 25.00 -22.67 42.33
C ILE A 480 24.33 -22.71 43.71
N PRO A 481 25.03 -22.35 44.81
CA PRO A 481 24.45 -22.30 46.14
C PRO A 481 23.37 -21.22 46.22
N ILE A 482 22.22 -21.57 46.79
CA ILE A 482 21.14 -20.65 47.14
C ILE A 482 21.48 -20.05 48.51
N ASP A 483 21.86 -18.78 48.55
CA ASP A 483 21.92 -18.00 49.79
C ASP A 483 20.59 -17.27 50.01
N ASP A 484 20.13 -17.30 51.26
CA ASP A 484 18.87 -16.76 51.76
C ASP A 484 18.68 -15.24 51.53
N PRO A 485 17.43 -14.76 51.40
CA PRO A 485 17.15 -13.35 51.18
C PRO A 485 17.31 -12.50 52.45
N PRO A 486 17.94 -11.30 52.39
CA PRO A 486 18.04 -10.42 53.54
C PRO A 486 16.73 -9.65 53.80
N ALA A 487 16.45 -9.45 55.09
CA ALA A 487 15.31 -8.74 55.65
C ALA A 487 15.24 -7.24 55.27
N PRO A 488 14.05 -6.61 55.31
CA PRO A 488 13.87 -5.22 54.87
C PRO A 488 14.35 -4.23 55.94
N VAL A 489 15.18 -3.27 55.54
CA VAL A 489 15.64 -2.13 56.37
C VAL A 489 14.95 -0.84 55.90
N PRO A 490 14.52 0.05 56.81
CA PRO A 490 13.59 1.14 56.50
C PRO A 490 14.27 2.39 55.94
N ILE A 491 13.57 3.09 55.04
CA ILE A 491 14.01 4.34 54.42
C ILE A 491 13.85 5.48 55.43
N SER A 492 14.97 6.07 55.87
CA SER A 492 15.03 7.35 56.59
C SER A 492 15.97 8.33 55.88
N ARG A 493 15.37 9.37 55.30
CA ARG A 493 15.75 10.81 55.29
C ARG A 493 17.22 11.20 55.61
N ALA A 494 17.93 11.77 54.61
CA ALA A 494 18.99 12.80 54.74
C ALA A 494 19.28 13.36 53.32
N LYS A 495 19.13 14.66 52.99
CA LYS A 495 20.00 15.84 53.25
C LYS A 495 21.48 15.70 52.83
N GLN A 496 21.83 16.45 51.77
CA GLN A 496 22.91 17.46 51.71
C GLN A 496 24.39 17.04 51.63
N GLN A 497 25.00 17.24 50.45
CA GLN A 497 26.43 17.50 50.12
C GLN A 497 26.46 17.69 48.58
N GLN A 498 26.82 18.78 47.90
CA GLN A 498 27.70 19.96 48.06
C GLN A 498 29.20 19.67 48.18
N GLU A 499 29.86 19.59 47.02
CA GLU A 499 31.27 19.90 46.73
C GLU A 499 31.27 20.65 45.37
N ASP A 500 31.54 21.95 45.32
CA ASP A 500 32.86 22.60 45.22
C ASP A 500 33.56 22.44 43.86
N LEU A 501 33.21 23.32 42.90
CA LEU A 501 34.13 23.76 41.84
C LEU A 501 33.94 25.27 41.56
N LEU A 502 35.08 25.96 41.51
CA LEU A 502 35.30 27.41 41.50
C LEU A 502 34.68 28.17 40.29
N PRO A 503 34.36 29.46 40.43
CA PRO A 503 33.72 30.25 39.38
C PRO A 503 34.73 30.99 38.48
N LEU A 504 34.56 30.89 37.16
CA LEU A 504 35.11 31.84 36.20
C LEU A 504 34.22 33.10 36.15
N SER A 505 34.79 34.22 36.57
CA SER A 505 34.20 35.56 36.52
C SER A 505 34.09 36.07 35.08
N LEU A 506 32.87 36.39 34.64
CA LEU A 506 32.59 37.21 33.45
C LEU A 506 31.89 38.52 33.89
N PRO A 507 32.21 39.67 33.26
CA PRO A 507 31.79 40.99 33.73
C PRO A 507 30.30 41.28 33.45
N PRO A 508 29.67 42.20 34.22
CA PRO A 508 28.24 42.50 34.14
C PRO A 508 27.87 43.29 32.87
N PRO A 509 26.62 43.13 32.37
CA PRO A 509 26.12 43.95 31.27
C PRO A 509 25.88 45.39 31.71
N VAL A 510 26.29 46.30 30.82
CA VAL A 510 26.15 47.75 30.91
C VAL A 510 24.66 48.12 30.91
N VAL A 511 24.26 48.84 31.96
CA VAL A 511 23.01 49.60 32.05
C VAL A 511 23.15 50.83 31.15
N LEU A 512 22.34 50.94 30.10
CA LEU A 512 22.14 52.21 29.40
C LEU A 512 20.80 52.80 29.79
N ALA A 513 20.88 54.04 30.27
CA ALA A 513 19.82 54.84 30.83
C ALA A 513 18.85 55.39 29.77
N ASP A 514 17.64 55.65 30.25
CA ASP A 514 16.61 56.55 29.71
C ASP A 514 17.18 57.88 29.16
N PRO A 515 16.47 58.49 28.20
CA PRO A 515 16.01 59.85 28.47
C PRO A 515 14.55 60.10 28.06
N THR A 516 13.75 60.51 29.05
CA THR A 516 12.55 61.37 28.91
C THR A 516 12.97 62.86 29.12
N PRO A 517 12.10 63.89 28.99
CA PRO A 517 10.82 64.05 28.27
C PRO A 517 10.70 65.42 27.52
N THR A 518 9.47 65.76 27.07
CA THR A 518 8.83 67.10 26.87
C THR A 518 8.60 67.57 25.41
N PRO A 519 7.67 68.53 25.15
CA PRO A 519 6.21 68.31 25.13
C PRO A 519 5.54 68.94 23.87
N ASP A 520 4.25 68.67 23.62
CA ASP A 520 3.21 69.70 23.41
C ASP A 520 1.90 69.14 22.82
N HIS A 521 0.82 69.63 23.42
CA HIS A 521 -0.62 69.44 23.19
C HIS A 521 -1.10 70.37 22.03
N PRO A 522 -2.40 70.50 21.63
CA PRO A 522 -3.65 69.98 22.22
C PRO A 522 -4.77 69.52 21.24
N THR A 523 -5.84 68.93 21.83
CA THR A 523 -7.29 68.97 21.48
C THR A 523 -7.81 68.74 20.05
N ASN A 524 -8.74 67.77 19.89
CA ASN A 524 -10.19 68.06 19.89
C ASN A 524 -11.12 66.84 19.61
N ILE A 525 -12.18 66.76 20.43
CA ILE A 525 -13.60 66.49 20.11
C ILE A 525 -14.09 65.04 19.87
N LEU A 526 -14.87 64.60 20.86
CA LEU A 526 -15.92 63.56 20.92
C LEU A 526 -17.09 63.85 19.93
N PRO A 527 -17.90 62.85 19.52
CA PRO A 527 -19.08 62.54 20.35
C PRO A 527 -19.55 61.08 20.41
N ALA A 528 -20.05 60.75 21.60
CA ALA A 528 -21.21 59.94 21.97
C ALA A 528 -21.63 58.72 21.13
N VAL A 529 -21.57 57.54 21.76
CA VAL A 529 -22.42 56.38 21.42
C VAL A 529 -23.11 55.93 22.72
N PRO A 530 -24.44 55.71 22.73
CA PRO A 530 -25.21 55.53 23.94
C PRO A 530 -25.15 54.09 24.48
N THR A 531 -25.04 54.03 25.79
CA THR A 531 -25.29 52.89 26.68
C THR A 531 -26.76 52.48 26.60
N GLN A 532 -27.05 51.18 26.42
CA GLN A 532 -28.35 50.60 26.72
C GLN A 532 -28.17 49.46 27.71
N GLU A 533 -28.65 49.72 28.93
CA GLU A 533 -28.95 48.73 29.97
C GLU A 533 -29.99 47.74 29.44
N ASP A 534 -29.81 46.44 29.73
CA ASP A 534 -30.95 45.59 30.01
C ASP A 534 -30.59 44.54 31.07
N THR A 535 -31.54 44.41 32.00
CA THR A 535 -31.50 43.75 33.30
C THR A 535 -31.68 42.23 33.18
N PRO A 536 -31.16 41.41 34.12
CA PRO A 536 -31.13 39.95 34.01
C PRO A 536 -32.49 39.29 34.26
N GLN A 537 -32.92 38.41 33.33
CA GLN A 537 -34.06 37.52 33.54
C GLN A 537 -33.66 36.22 34.25
N GLN A 538 -34.40 35.96 35.32
CA GLN A 538 -34.39 34.79 36.19
C GLN A 538 -35.01 33.55 35.48
N PRO A 539 -34.56 32.32 35.76
CA PRO A 539 -35.03 31.11 35.06
C PRO A 539 -36.37 30.59 35.61
N HIS A 540 -37.33 30.36 34.71
CA HIS A 540 -38.55 29.59 35.00
C HIS A 540 -38.33 28.06 34.84
N PRO A 541 -39.03 27.23 35.62
CA PRO A 541 -38.86 25.77 35.63
C PRO A 541 -39.59 25.08 34.47
N PRO A 542 -39.10 23.92 33.97
CA PRO A 542 -39.76 23.19 32.91
C PRO A 542 -41.01 22.46 33.41
N SER A 543 -42.13 22.76 32.76
CA SER A 543 -43.40 22.07 32.90
C SER A 543 -43.36 20.70 32.19
N SER A 544 -43.83 19.69 32.91
CA SER A 544 -44.10 18.35 32.46
C SER A 544 -45.19 18.32 31.38
N SER A 545 -44.89 17.78 30.20
CA SER A 545 -45.92 17.22 29.32
C SER A 545 -45.42 15.91 28.70
N SER A 546 -46.08 14.84 29.11
CA SER A 546 -45.93 13.47 28.63
C SER A 546 -46.68 13.30 27.31
N PRO A 547 -46.08 12.69 26.28
CA PRO A 547 -46.83 12.01 25.24
C PRO A 547 -46.58 10.49 25.27
N ASN A 548 -47.69 9.77 25.30
CA ASN A 548 -47.84 8.32 25.24
C ASN A 548 -46.88 7.56 24.31
N PRO A 549 -46.53 6.31 24.65
CA PRO A 549 -45.63 5.48 23.85
C PRO A 549 -46.31 5.02 22.55
N LYS A 550 -45.62 5.27 21.42
CA LYS A 550 -45.93 4.61 20.14
C LYS A 550 -45.40 3.15 20.16
N PRO A 551 -46.11 2.20 19.54
CA PRO A 551 -45.84 0.78 19.67
C PRO A 551 -44.55 0.34 18.97
N THR A 552 -43.90 -0.65 19.57
CA THR A 552 -42.63 -1.26 19.16
C THR A 552 -42.71 -2.02 17.84
N LEU A 553 -41.61 -1.94 17.09
CA LEU A 553 -41.35 -2.57 15.78
C LEU A 553 -41.54 -4.11 15.76
N LEU A 554 -41.57 -4.77 16.91
CA LEU A 554 -41.86 -6.22 17.03
C LEU A 554 -43.34 -6.57 16.81
N GLU A 555 -44.26 -5.61 16.89
CA GLU A 555 -45.70 -5.84 16.68
C GLU A 555 -46.11 -5.68 15.19
N ARG A 556 -45.27 -5.00 14.37
CA ARG A 556 -45.48 -4.88 12.92
C ARG A 556 -45.02 -6.10 12.12
N ILE A 557 -44.18 -6.97 12.70
CA ILE A 557 -43.66 -8.17 12.01
C ILE A 557 -44.67 -9.35 12.10
N ALA A 558 -45.60 -9.32 13.05
CA ALA A 558 -46.63 -10.36 13.20
C ALA A 558 -47.83 -10.22 12.24
N ARG A 559 -47.99 -9.09 11.52
CA ARG A 559 -49.17 -8.81 10.68
C ARG A 559 -48.99 -8.97 9.17
N VAL A 560 -47.80 -9.34 8.69
CA VAL A 560 -47.51 -9.45 7.24
C VAL A 560 -47.25 -10.91 6.78
N ARG A 561 -47.35 -11.89 7.68
CA ARG A 561 -47.08 -13.31 7.36
C ARG A 561 -48.31 -14.22 7.22
N GLY A 562 -49.51 -13.64 7.07
CA GLY A 562 -50.78 -14.37 7.01
C GLY A 562 -51.39 -14.58 5.62
N GLU A 563 -50.88 -13.94 4.55
CA GLU A 563 -51.69 -13.80 3.33
C GLU A 563 -50.92 -14.04 2.02
N LYS A 564 -50.22 -15.19 1.93
CA LYS A 564 -49.71 -15.67 0.63
C LYS A 564 -49.41 -17.18 0.58
N ARG A 565 -50.29 -18.00 1.14
CA ARG A 565 -50.30 -19.46 0.94
C ARG A 565 -51.72 -19.98 0.70
N ARG A 566 -52.36 -19.50 -0.37
CA ARG A 566 -53.58 -20.13 -0.91
C ARG A 566 -53.79 -19.80 -2.38
N LYS A 567 -52.93 -20.33 -3.24
CA LYS A 567 -53.29 -20.64 -4.63
C LYS A 567 -52.21 -21.53 -5.25
N ARG A 568 -52.68 -22.61 -5.89
CA ARG A 568 -51.95 -23.67 -6.61
C ARG A 568 -51.55 -24.91 -5.80
N ARG A 569 -52.57 -25.71 -5.46
CA ARG A 569 -52.54 -27.17 -5.56
C ARG A 569 -53.94 -27.68 -5.96
N GLY A 570 -53.96 -28.70 -6.80
CA GLY A 570 -55.11 -29.38 -7.40
C GLY A 570 -55.01 -29.27 -8.93
N GLY A 571 -54.79 -30.33 -9.70
CA GLY A 571 -54.59 -31.76 -9.49
C GLY A 571 -54.11 -32.33 -10.85
N SER A 572 -53.34 -33.42 -10.86
CA SER A 572 -53.79 -34.75 -11.37
C SER A 572 -53.68 -34.87 -12.89
N ASP A 573 -53.18 -35.91 -13.55
CA ASP A 573 -52.55 -37.22 -13.27
C ASP A 573 -51.72 -37.53 -14.55
N GLU A 574 -50.62 -38.28 -14.56
CA GLU A 574 -50.47 -39.71 -14.97
C GLU A 574 -49.00 -39.78 -15.47
N ALA A 575 -48.10 -40.60 -14.91
CA ALA A 575 -47.85 -42.02 -15.15
C ALA A 575 -46.56 -42.25 -15.98
N GLU A 576 -45.93 -43.40 -15.73
CA GLU A 576 -44.71 -44.00 -16.32
C GLU A 576 -43.34 -43.46 -15.85
N ALA A 577 -42.68 -44.16 -14.92
CA ALA A 577 -41.76 -45.31 -15.12
C ALA A 577 -40.37 -44.82 -15.60
N SER A 578 -39.24 -45.03 -14.93
CA SER A 578 -38.64 -46.28 -14.44
C SER A 578 -37.27 -45.89 -13.81
N VAL A 579 -36.92 -46.43 -12.63
CA VAL A 579 -35.84 -47.43 -12.43
C VAL A 579 -34.47 -46.85 -12.00
N GLN A 580 -34.05 -47.29 -10.79
CA GLN A 580 -32.68 -47.49 -10.26
C GLN A 580 -31.78 -46.26 -10.03
N ASP A 581 -30.88 -46.20 -9.05
CA ASP A 581 -30.51 -47.04 -7.90
C ASP A 581 -29.52 -46.20 -7.06
N THR A 582 -29.32 -46.61 -5.80
CA THR A 582 -28.15 -46.35 -4.92
C THR A 582 -27.90 -44.90 -4.45
N ASP A 583 -28.10 -44.57 -3.18
CA ASP A 583 -27.36 -44.96 -1.97
C ASP A 583 -26.11 -44.11 -1.66
N THR A 584 -26.22 -43.47 -0.49
CA THR A 584 -25.20 -43.28 0.56
C THR A 584 -24.10 -42.21 0.45
N GLU A 585 -23.74 -41.77 1.67
CA GLU A 585 -22.64 -40.92 2.12
C GLU A 585 -22.89 -39.40 2.15
N GLY A 586 -22.58 -38.67 3.23
CA GLY A 586 -21.80 -39.05 4.40
C GLY A 586 -21.63 -37.88 5.37
N CYS A 587 -21.18 -38.25 6.57
CA CYS A 587 -21.10 -37.48 7.80
C CYS A 587 -20.32 -36.16 7.74
N ARG A 588 -20.77 -35.22 8.57
CA ARG A 588 -20.11 -33.96 8.91
C ARG A 588 -19.49 -34.09 10.31
N SER A 589 -18.19 -34.26 10.39
CA SER A 589 -17.43 -34.21 11.65
C SER A 589 -16.84 -32.81 11.84
N THR A 590 -17.28 -32.18 12.92
CA THR A 590 -16.71 -30.98 13.55
C THR A 590 -15.38 -31.32 14.22
N MET A 591 -14.35 -30.53 13.95
CA MET A 591 -13.07 -30.61 14.66
C MET A 591 -12.71 -29.22 15.17
N SER A 592 -12.83 -29.05 16.48
CA SER A 592 -12.40 -27.92 17.29
C SER A 592 -10.98 -28.21 17.79
N LEU A 593 -10.06 -27.26 17.63
CA LEU A 593 -8.74 -27.29 18.28
C LEU A 593 -8.49 -25.96 19.01
N PRO A 594 -7.87 -26.00 20.21
CA PRO A 594 -7.58 -24.82 21.03
C PRO A 594 -6.25 -24.16 20.65
N MET A 595 -6.18 -22.83 20.85
CA MET A 595 -4.97 -22.01 20.75
C MET A 595 -4.20 -22.02 22.08
N PRO A 596 -2.85 -22.02 22.09
CA PRO A 596 -2.07 -21.91 23.32
C PRO A 596 -1.79 -20.44 23.71
N GLU A 597 -1.70 -20.23 25.02
CA GLU A 597 -1.26 -19.01 25.71
C GLU A 597 0.16 -18.57 25.30
N PHE A 598 0.36 -17.27 25.15
CA PHE A 598 1.68 -16.66 25.04
C PHE A 598 2.11 -16.09 26.39
N VAL A 599 3.19 -16.65 26.93
CA VAL A 599 3.94 -16.15 28.10
C VAL A 599 4.90 -15.06 27.64
N HIS A 600 4.92 -13.94 28.38
CA HIS A 600 5.89 -12.85 28.22
C HIS A 600 7.31 -13.33 28.57
N GLN A 601 8.24 -13.22 27.63
CA GLN A 601 9.68 -13.24 27.93
C GLN A 601 10.29 -11.86 27.65
N ASN A 602 10.97 -11.37 28.68
CA ASN A 602 11.67 -10.11 28.76
C ASN A 602 13.15 -10.44 28.52
N GLU A 603 13.74 -10.05 27.39
CA GLU A 603 15.17 -10.25 27.14
C GLU A 603 15.90 -8.91 27.02
N GLY A 604 16.76 -8.67 28.01
CA GLY A 604 17.77 -7.62 28.02
C GLY A 604 18.95 -7.96 27.11
N GLY A 605 19.53 -6.92 26.52
CA GLY A 605 20.53 -7.02 25.46
C GLY A 605 21.91 -7.52 25.90
N ARG A 606 22.67 -7.95 24.89
CA ARG A 606 24.14 -8.00 24.92
C ARG A 606 24.67 -7.66 23.52
N ALA A 607 25.29 -6.49 23.41
CA ALA A 607 26.00 -6.06 22.21
C ALA A 607 27.42 -6.65 22.22
N SER A 608 27.81 -7.30 21.13
CA SER A 608 29.21 -7.69 20.87
C SER A 608 29.78 -6.76 19.79
N ALA A 609 30.83 -6.04 20.17
CA ALA A 609 31.62 -5.19 19.29
C ALA A 609 32.43 -6.03 18.31
N MET A 610 32.42 -5.66 17.03
CA MET A 610 33.25 -6.27 15.99
C MET A 610 34.17 -5.19 15.42
N SER A 611 35.46 -5.30 15.74
CA SER A 611 36.56 -4.45 15.26
C SER A 611 37.00 -4.86 13.85
N LEU A 612 37.10 -3.90 12.93
CA LEU A 612 37.69 -4.06 11.60
C LEU A 612 39.08 -3.39 11.53
N PRO A 613 40.05 -3.94 10.78
CA PRO A 613 41.39 -3.37 10.65
C PRO A 613 41.50 -2.37 9.49
N ALA A 614 42.39 -1.39 9.67
CA ALA A 614 42.76 -0.36 8.70
C ALA A 614 43.67 -0.92 7.57
N PRO A 615 43.67 -0.35 6.35
CA PRO A 615 44.69 -0.63 5.36
C PRO A 615 45.80 0.43 5.35
N GLY A 616 47.03 -0.05 5.29
CA GLY A 616 48.27 0.71 5.25
C GLY A 616 48.62 1.28 3.88
N LEU A 617 49.50 2.29 3.95
CA LEU A 617 50.19 2.95 2.85
C LEU A 617 51.13 2.01 2.09
N GLY A 618 51.17 2.17 0.76
CA GLY A 618 52.16 1.53 -0.12
C GLY A 618 52.43 2.38 -1.35
N THR A 619 53.54 3.12 -1.30
CA THR A 619 54.19 3.85 -2.39
C THR A 619 54.82 2.90 -3.41
N GLY A 620 54.75 3.22 -4.71
CA GLY A 620 55.50 2.50 -5.74
C GLY A 620 55.39 3.12 -7.13
N ALA A 621 56.41 3.88 -7.51
CA ALA A 621 56.58 4.50 -8.83
C ALA A 621 56.99 3.48 -9.91
N GLY A 622 56.67 3.76 -11.18
CA GLY A 622 57.20 3.03 -12.33
C GLY A 622 56.59 3.44 -13.67
N ALA A 623 57.25 4.38 -14.36
CA ALA A 623 56.83 4.98 -15.62
C ALA A 623 57.22 4.18 -16.89
N ARG A 624 56.36 4.24 -17.92
CA ARG A 624 56.57 4.16 -19.39
C ARG A 624 55.22 3.79 -20.02
N GLY A 625 54.62 4.42 -21.03
CA GLY A 625 54.99 5.45 -22.00
C GLY A 625 54.19 5.20 -23.29
N ARG A 626 53.72 6.27 -23.96
CA ARG A 626 52.91 6.36 -25.21
C ARG A 626 51.42 6.03 -25.06
N GLY A 627 50.47 6.81 -25.60
CA GLY A 627 50.49 8.00 -26.45
C GLY A 627 49.10 8.17 -27.08
N GLU A 628 48.69 9.43 -27.31
CA GLU A 628 47.54 9.87 -28.15
C GLU A 628 46.13 9.51 -27.63
N GLY A 629 45.11 10.38 -27.57
CA GLY A 629 44.93 11.78 -27.93
C GLY A 629 43.54 12.24 -27.44
N SER A 630 43.42 13.57 -27.24
CA SER A 630 42.23 14.43 -27.20
C SER A 630 40.83 13.86 -26.87
N ALA A 631 40.25 14.34 -25.75
CA ALA A 631 39.13 15.29 -25.77
C ALA A 631 38.69 15.65 -24.33
N VAL A 632 38.82 16.94 -24.02
CA VAL A 632 38.41 17.64 -22.79
C VAL A 632 36.92 17.98 -22.90
N TRP A 633 36.12 17.70 -21.87
CA TRP A 633 34.95 18.45 -21.31
C TRP A 633 34.55 17.64 -20.06
N GLY A 634 34.58 18.10 -18.82
CA GLY A 634 34.23 19.41 -18.29
C GLY A 634 33.12 19.17 -17.26
N SER A 635 33.47 19.30 -15.98
CA SER A 635 32.67 19.14 -14.76
C SER A 635 31.51 20.15 -14.62
N GLY A 636 30.54 19.84 -13.75
CA GLY A 636 29.57 20.78 -13.17
C GLY A 636 28.46 19.99 -12.45
N GLU A 637 28.42 19.84 -11.12
CA GLU A 637 28.09 20.86 -10.10
C GLU A 637 26.84 21.68 -10.46
N TRP A 638 25.73 21.44 -9.75
CA TRP A 638 24.65 22.41 -9.60
C TRP A 638 24.05 22.30 -8.19
N LEU A 639 24.41 23.28 -7.36
CA LEU A 639 23.79 23.69 -6.12
C LEU A 639 23.32 25.15 -6.33
N ALA A 640 22.08 25.43 -5.94
CA ALA A 640 21.49 26.69 -5.47
C ALA A 640 21.76 28.05 -6.18
N MET A 641 20.68 28.68 -6.64
CA MET A 641 20.21 30.08 -6.39
C MET A 641 18.94 30.29 -7.25
N GLY A 642 17.89 31.03 -6.90
CA GLY A 642 17.76 32.19 -6.00
C GLY A 642 17.27 33.39 -6.82
N ARG A 643 16.06 33.90 -6.52
CA ARG A 643 15.44 35.20 -6.88
C ARG A 643 15.31 35.64 -8.36
N SER A 644 14.10 36.07 -8.71
CA SER A 644 13.87 37.29 -9.49
C SER A 644 12.45 37.83 -9.25
N ASP A 645 12.35 39.14 -9.40
CA ASP A 645 11.38 40.05 -8.81
C ASP A 645 10.00 40.11 -9.49
N SER A 646 9.04 40.65 -8.74
CA SER A 646 7.72 41.09 -9.21
C SER A 646 7.81 42.23 -10.24
N PRO A 647 6.73 42.41 -11.03
CA PRO A 647 6.17 43.75 -11.13
C PRO A 647 4.64 43.79 -10.89
N ALA A 648 4.20 44.94 -10.41
CA ALA A 648 2.84 45.33 -10.06
C ALA A 648 1.93 45.51 -11.30
N PRO A 649 0.60 45.68 -11.12
CA PRO A 649 -0.40 45.47 -12.17
C PRO A 649 -0.72 46.74 -12.97
N VAL A 650 -1.01 46.55 -14.25
CA VAL A 650 -1.66 47.53 -15.13
C VAL A 650 -3.11 47.09 -15.28
N GLY A 651 -4.04 48.00 -14.95
CA GLY A 651 -5.46 47.81 -15.16
C GLY A 651 -5.86 48.11 -16.61
N GLU A 652 -6.81 47.34 -17.12
CA GLU A 652 -7.65 47.73 -18.25
C GLU A 652 -9.09 47.34 -17.93
N ASP A 653 -9.92 48.39 -17.89
CA ASP A 653 -11.36 48.38 -18.09
C ASP A 653 -11.72 47.65 -19.38
N GLU A 654 -12.71 46.75 -19.33
CA GLU A 654 -13.61 46.59 -20.46
C GLU A 654 -14.95 45.95 -20.05
N GLY A 655 -16.05 46.64 -20.40
CA GLY A 655 -17.18 45.98 -21.05
C GLY A 655 -18.35 45.54 -20.17
N GLN A 656 -19.18 46.50 -19.76
CA GLN A 656 -20.61 46.27 -19.58
C GLN A 656 -21.24 45.75 -20.90
N GLU A 657 -21.93 44.62 -20.86
CA GLU A 657 -22.99 44.33 -21.82
C GLU A 657 -24.20 43.74 -21.09
N GLY A 658 -25.24 44.56 -20.97
CA GLY A 658 -26.56 44.18 -20.48
C GLY A 658 -27.62 44.40 -21.56
N ARG A 659 -28.75 43.70 -21.39
CA ARG A 659 -30.01 43.62 -22.19
C ARG A 659 -30.06 42.41 -23.12
N ARG A 660 -31.14 41.64 -23.25
CA ARG A 660 -32.56 41.59 -22.80
C ARG A 660 -32.94 40.10 -22.99
N GLY A 661 -33.87 39.45 -22.30
CA GLY A 661 -35.19 39.82 -21.82
C GLY A 661 -36.13 38.64 -22.15
N GLY A 662 -37.01 38.26 -21.23
CA GLY A 662 -37.96 37.15 -21.36
C GLY A 662 -38.33 36.58 -20.00
#